data_AF-A0AA89AWB2-F1
#
_entry.id   AF-A0AA89AWB2-F1
#
_cell.length_a   1.000
_cell.length_b   1.000
_cell.length_c   1.000
_cell.angle_alpha   90.00
_cell.angle_beta   90.00
_cell.angle_gamma   90.00
#
_symmetry.space_group_name_H-M   'P 1'
#
loop_
_entity.id
_entity.type
_entity.pdbx_description
1 polymer ?
#
loop_
_entity_poly.entity_id
_entity_poly.type
_entity_poly.pdbx_seq_one_letter_code
_entity_poly.pdbx_strand_id
1 'polypeptide(L)'
;MVLRQWVICLCTLAFIMGFGFGLANGKVVRKSRIRARVYPTILVDPSGKGNFSTIQSAVDAIPSNNRNWICIYVKAGKYREQVNIPFDKPFIYLKGEGKRKTTVVWNAHDSIATSGTLISQADNFVAKSLSFVNSFNYPMVTYDYNAIKPALAAMISGDKSAFYRCGFIGFQDTLWDVQGRHYFKLCTIQGAIDFIFGAGQSLYERCTISVAAKPLGELAGFITAQGRSNAHDPSGFVFKECNVIGSGQAFLGRPWRDHARVVFFNTSMSSVVVPEGWSAWESIGHESLITFSEHGCNGLGSNTSKRVKWEKKLKPDLLWWLTTSSHKMSSQYAWCVSTCLALFFLGFGLAKKSHGIHSTIRVDQSGNGDFSTIQSAIDSIPKDNTNWIRIDIRAGVYKEQVRIPADKPYIYLKGEGSGKTQIVWGETLLHSATFTSEADNIIAESITFTNSYNYPPKSNGNPIKQALAARISGDKSSFYRCQFFGLQDTLLDDRGRHYFKNCLIQGTTDFIFGMGQSIYEKCTIATISGHVNPKLAGYITAQGRSNPNDDNGFVFKDCKVVGTGKTYLGRAWKGFARVIFYRSSFSSVVVPEGWNAWNAAGHEDQITFVEEGCRGPGSDTSRRVEWVKKMSDEALQTLTSISFIDGGDWLHNLPLNVLGEPEDLVH
;
A
#
# COMPACT_ATOMS: atom_id res chain seq x y z
N MET A 1 -75.39 23.76 37.32
CA MET A 1 -75.65 22.48 36.63
C MET A 1 -74.41 22.16 35.81
N VAL A 2 -73.34 21.74 36.49
CA VAL A 2 -73.05 20.36 36.96
C VAL A 2 -72.37 19.61 35.80
N LEU A 3 -71.04 19.59 35.79
CA LEU A 3 -70.18 18.60 36.45
C LEU A 3 -69.91 17.41 35.52
N ARG A 4 -68.62 17.13 35.32
CA ARG A 4 -67.98 15.97 34.65
C ARG A 4 -67.51 16.17 33.21
N GLN A 5 -66.34 16.80 33.09
CA GLN A 5 -65.35 16.30 32.12
C GLN A 5 -63.87 16.47 32.51
N TRP A 6 -63.57 16.81 33.77
CA TRP A 6 -62.20 16.94 34.26
C TRP A 6 -62.09 16.54 35.73
N VAL A 7 -62.09 15.24 36.05
CA VAL A 7 -61.48 14.69 37.28
C VAL A 7 -61.16 13.20 37.06
N ILE A 8 -60.04 12.75 37.63
CA ILE A 8 -59.55 11.37 37.82
C ILE A 8 -58.72 10.86 36.62
N CYS A 9 -57.40 11.01 36.52
CA CYS A 9 -56.32 11.05 37.53
C CYS A 9 -56.40 9.88 38.52
N LEU A 10 -55.42 8.97 38.48
CA LEU A 10 -55.32 7.64 39.12
C LEU A 10 -55.89 6.55 38.21
N CYS A 11 -55.10 5.98 37.28
CA CYS A 11 -54.35 4.76 37.61
C CYS A 11 -53.21 4.35 36.65
N THR A 12 -52.58 5.23 35.88
CA THR A 12 -51.38 4.82 35.08
C THR A 12 -50.26 5.85 35.06
N LEU A 13 -50.09 6.59 36.16
CA LEU A 13 -48.97 7.50 36.37
C LEU A 13 -48.51 7.46 37.83
N ALA A 14 -48.05 6.28 38.25
CA ALA A 14 -47.13 6.07 39.38
C ALA A 14 -46.70 4.61 39.41
N PHE A 15 -45.56 4.30 38.77
CA PHE A 15 -44.56 3.27 39.13
C PHE A 15 -43.61 3.17 37.93
N ILE A 16 -42.57 4.00 37.82
CA ILE A 16 -41.26 3.74 38.44
C ILE A 16 -40.83 2.28 38.21
N MET A 17 -40.21 1.98 37.06
CA MET A 17 -38.75 1.89 36.95
C MET A 17 -38.33 1.36 35.57
N GLY A 18 -37.39 2.08 34.95
CA GLY A 18 -36.44 1.52 33.98
C GLY A 18 -36.93 1.40 32.54
N PHE A 19 -36.82 2.48 31.77
CA PHE A 19 -36.01 2.56 30.53
C PHE A 19 -36.48 3.78 29.72
N GLY A 20 -35.90 4.92 30.05
CA GLY A 20 -36.17 6.18 29.36
C GLY A 20 -35.53 6.21 27.97
N PHE A 21 -36.36 6.54 26.97
CA PHE A 21 -35.92 7.32 25.82
C PHE A 21 -35.34 8.64 26.34
N GLY A 22 -34.02 8.70 26.47
CA GLY A 22 -33.28 9.91 26.76
C GLY A 22 -32.69 10.47 25.47
N LEU A 23 -33.19 11.62 25.03
CA LEU A 23 -32.42 12.61 24.28
C LEU A 23 -31.11 12.85 25.05
N ALA A 24 -30.04 12.19 24.60
CA ALA A 24 -28.72 12.38 25.18
C ALA A 24 -28.11 13.63 24.54
N ASN A 25 -28.14 14.72 25.31
CA ASN A 25 -27.22 15.84 25.24
C ASN A 25 -25.88 15.42 24.62
N GLY A 26 -25.44 16.18 23.61
CA GLY A 26 -24.07 16.20 23.14
C GLY A 26 -23.13 16.57 24.28
N LYS A 27 -22.79 15.61 25.13
CA LYS A 27 -21.57 15.65 25.91
C LYS A 27 -20.46 15.59 24.88
N VAL A 28 -19.82 16.73 24.67
CA VAL A 28 -18.42 16.81 24.28
C VAL A 28 -17.70 15.70 25.04
N VAL A 29 -17.42 14.60 24.35
CA VAL A 29 -16.49 13.60 24.86
C VAL A 29 -15.18 14.35 24.90
N ARG A 30 -14.85 14.88 26.09
CA ARG A 30 -13.50 15.35 26.41
C ARG A 30 -12.57 14.30 25.81
N LYS A 31 -11.74 14.71 24.84
CA LYS A 31 -10.61 13.93 24.34
C LYS A 31 -9.85 13.44 25.57
N SER A 32 -10.16 12.24 26.04
CA SER A 32 -9.34 11.58 27.05
C SER A 32 -8.03 11.33 26.33
N ARG A 33 -6.97 11.96 26.84
CA ARG A 33 -5.62 11.76 26.33
C ARG A 33 -5.28 10.28 26.49
N ILE A 34 -5.43 9.50 25.43
CA ILE A 34 -4.99 8.11 25.38
C ILE A 34 -3.45 8.17 25.41
N ARG A 35 -2.87 7.93 26.59
CA ARG A 35 -1.43 7.71 26.74
C ARG A 35 -1.04 6.52 25.86
N ALA A 36 0.07 6.61 25.13
CA ALA A 36 0.52 5.47 24.35
C ALA A 36 0.91 4.31 25.26
N ARG A 37 0.38 3.13 24.93
CA ARG A 37 0.96 1.88 25.39
C ARG A 37 2.22 1.59 24.57
N VAL A 38 3.37 1.70 25.24
CA VAL A 38 4.61 1.05 24.82
C VAL A 38 4.40 -0.44 25.06
N TYR A 39 4.58 -1.25 24.03
CA TYR A 39 4.55 -2.71 24.18
C TYR A 39 5.98 -3.21 24.37
N PRO A 40 6.24 -4.14 25.30
CA PRO A 40 7.47 -4.90 25.31
C PRO A 40 7.70 -5.50 23.91
N THR A 41 8.90 -5.29 23.37
CA THR A 41 9.25 -5.71 22.01
C THR A 41 10.32 -6.78 22.06
N ILE A 42 10.04 -7.92 21.43
CA ILE A 42 10.98 -9.01 21.22
C ILE A 42 11.47 -8.91 19.77
N LEU A 43 12.78 -8.71 19.59
CA LEU A 43 13.43 -8.65 18.29
C LEU A 43 13.78 -10.05 17.81
N VAL A 44 13.35 -10.40 16.60
CA VAL A 44 13.69 -11.63 15.90
C VAL A 44 14.54 -11.29 14.68
N ASP A 45 15.76 -11.82 14.62
CA ASP A 45 16.71 -11.59 13.52
C ASP A 45 17.36 -12.92 13.11
N PRO A 46 17.19 -13.38 11.85
CA PRO A 46 17.67 -14.69 11.44
C PRO A 46 19.20 -14.77 11.42
N SER A 47 19.90 -13.63 11.47
CA SER A 47 21.36 -13.58 11.60
C SER A 47 21.84 -13.77 13.05
N GLY A 48 20.94 -13.97 14.02
CA GLY A 48 21.27 -14.15 15.44
C GLY A 48 21.55 -12.85 16.20
N LYS A 49 21.29 -11.68 15.62
CA LYS A 49 21.50 -10.36 16.28
C LYS A 49 20.29 -9.86 17.09
N GLY A 50 19.19 -10.61 17.08
CA GLY A 50 17.97 -10.31 17.82
C GLY A 50 17.95 -10.98 19.20
N ASN A 51 16.86 -10.80 19.93
CA ASN A 51 16.59 -11.60 21.13
C ASN A 51 16.45 -13.09 20.78
N PHE A 52 15.88 -13.39 19.61
CA PHE A 52 15.77 -14.74 19.05
C PHE A 52 16.13 -14.73 17.56
N SER A 53 16.49 -15.90 17.03
CA SER A 53 16.73 -16.10 15.59
C SER A 53 15.51 -16.63 14.84
N THR A 54 14.53 -17.18 15.56
CA THR A 54 13.28 -17.72 15.01
C THR A 54 12.08 -17.00 15.61
N ILE A 55 10.96 -17.00 14.89
CA ILE A 55 9.71 -16.40 15.35
C ILE A 55 9.10 -17.28 16.44
N GLN A 56 9.14 -18.61 16.30
CA GLN A 56 8.60 -19.53 17.28
C GLN A 56 9.26 -19.34 18.65
N SER A 57 10.58 -19.21 18.73
CA SER A 57 11.24 -19.00 20.04
C SER A 57 10.84 -17.69 20.71
N ALA A 58 10.53 -16.64 19.92
CA ALA A 58 9.97 -15.40 20.47
C ALA A 58 8.54 -15.58 21.01
N VAL A 59 7.72 -16.41 20.35
CA VAL A 59 6.38 -16.78 20.84
C VAL A 59 6.49 -17.62 22.10
N ASP A 60 7.41 -18.57 22.15
CA ASP A 60 7.65 -19.46 23.28
C ASP A 60 8.03 -18.68 24.54
N ALA A 61 8.81 -17.61 24.38
CA ALA A 61 9.23 -16.72 25.46
C ALA A 61 8.08 -15.86 26.06
N ILE A 62 6.94 -15.75 25.37
CA ILE A 62 5.77 -15.06 25.92
C ILE A 62 5.09 -15.97 26.96
N PRO A 63 4.84 -15.49 28.19
CA PRO A 63 4.17 -16.30 29.21
C PRO A 63 2.76 -16.72 28.81
N SER A 64 2.36 -17.93 29.21
CA SER A 64 0.96 -18.37 29.15
C SER A 64 0.03 -17.42 29.93
N ASN A 65 -1.22 -17.34 29.49
CA ASN A 65 -2.25 -16.41 29.97
C ASN A 65 -1.83 -14.94 29.90
N ASN A 66 -1.05 -14.57 28.89
CA ASN A 66 -0.59 -13.21 28.68
C ASN A 66 -1.77 -12.23 28.64
N ARG A 67 -1.66 -11.09 29.34
CA ARG A 67 -2.71 -10.04 29.36
C ARG A 67 -2.24 -8.71 28.77
N ASN A 68 -0.99 -8.65 28.33
CA ASN A 68 -0.36 -7.43 27.85
C ASN A 68 0.02 -7.59 26.39
N TRP A 69 -0.22 -6.57 25.59
CA TRP A 69 0.27 -6.56 24.22
C TRP A 69 1.79 -6.67 24.18
N ILE A 70 2.31 -7.67 23.46
CA ILE A 70 3.73 -7.88 23.21
C ILE A 70 3.97 -7.81 21.71
N CYS A 71 4.95 -7.00 21.29
CA CYS A 71 5.36 -6.90 19.90
C CYS A 71 6.47 -7.92 19.62
N ILE A 72 6.28 -8.80 18.65
CA ILE A 72 7.36 -9.60 18.05
C ILE A 72 7.76 -8.89 16.77
N TYR A 73 8.91 -8.21 16.78
CA TYR A 73 9.44 -7.50 15.62
C TYR A 73 10.40 -8.43 14.86
N VAL A 74 10.06 -8.72 13.61
CA VAL A 74 10.75 -9.69 12.76
C VAL A 74 11.50 -8.93 11.67
N LYS A 75 12.84 -8.98 11.72
CA LYS A 75 13.71 -8.37 10.69
C LYS A 75 13.42 -8.98 9.30
N ALA A 76 13.84 -8.28 8.25
CA ALA A 76 13.81 -8.82 6.89
C ALA A 76 14.58 -10.14 6.81
N GLY A 77 14.02 -11.12 6.11
CA GLY A 77 14.57 -12.46 6.05
C GLY A 77 13.56 -13.51 5.61
N LYS A 78 14.09 -14.70 5.28
CA LYS A 78 13.30 -15.90 5.00
C LYS A 78 13.43 -16.86 6.18
N TYR A 79 12.34 -17.03 6.91
CA TYR A 79 12.25 -17.88 8.10
C TYR A 79 11.61 -19.20 7.69
N ARG A 80 12.41 -20.28 7.68
CA ARG A 80 11.92 -21.62 7.36
C ARG A 80 11.51 -22.35 8.63
N GLU A 81 10.31 -22.03 9.09
CA GLU A 81 9.76 -22.55 10.34
C GLU A 81 8.23 -22.60 10.27
N GLN A 82 7.64 -23.40 11.15
CA GLN A 82 6.23 -23.33 11.48
C GLN A 82 6.05 -22.46 12.72
N VAL A 83 5.08 -21.54 12.69
CA VAL A 83 4.80 -20.62 13.79
C VAL A 83 3.43 -20.95 14.39
N ASN A 84 3.42 -21.44 15.62
CA ASN A 84 2.23 -21.71 16.41
C ASN A 84 2.06 -20.65 17.50
N ILE A 85 0.95 -19.92 17.45
CA ILE A 85 0.49 -18.96 18.44
C ILE A 85 -0.66 -19.61 19.24
N PRO A 86 -0.36 -20.23 20.40
CA PRO A 86 -1.34 -21.02 21.14
C PRO A 86 -2.41 -20.13 21.80
N PHE A 87 -3.60 -20.69 22.05
CA PHE A 87 -4.76 -19.96 22.56
C PHE A 87 -4.51 -19.21 23.89
N ASP A 88 -3.58 -19.72 24.71
CA ASP A 88 -3.22 -19.16 26.01
C ASP A 88 -2.23 -17.99 25.90
N LYS A 89 -1.79 -17.59 24.70
CA LYS A 89 -0.90 -16.44 24.48
C LYS A 89 -1.57 -15.30 23.68
N PRO A 90 -2.66 -14.70 24.17
CA PRO A 90 -3.33 -13.61 23.47
C PRO A 90 -2.52 -12.31 23.52
N PHE A 91 -2.97 -11.29 22.78
CA PHE A 91 -2.36 -9.95 22.71
C PHE A 91 -0.94 -9.97 22.12
N ILE A 92 -0.76 -10.64 20.98
CA ILE A 92 0.51 -10.66 20.26
C ILE A 92 0.40 -9.78 19.02
N TYR A 93 1.38 -8.88 18.85
CA TYR A 93 1.56 -8.09 17.65
C TYR A 93 2.81 -8.55 16.89
N LEU A 94 2.61 -9.35 15.86
CA LEU A 94 3.68 -9.87 14.98
C LEU A 94 3.92 -8.89 13.82
N LYS A 95 5.10 -8.28 13.76
CA LYS A 95 5.41 -7.22 12.80
C LYS A 95 6.68 -7.51 12.02
N GLY A 96 6.57 -7.66 10.70
CA GLY A 96 7.71 -7.73 9.78
C GLY A 96 8.14 -6.38 9.23
N GLU A 97 9.29 -6.36 8.52
CA GLU A 97 9.85 -5.17 7.86
C GLU A 97 9.25 -4.90 6.47
N GLY A 98 8.34 -5.74 6.01
CA GLY A 98 7.62 -5.59 4.74
C GLY A 98 7.17 -6.92 4.19
N LYS A 99 5.97 -6.98 3.60
CA LYS A 99 5.39 -8.23 3.06
C LYS A 99 6.27 -8.94 2.01
N ARG A 100 7.14 -8.19 1.33
CA ARG A 100 8.09 -8.73 0.33
C ARG A 100 9.51 -8.93 0.87
N LYS A 101 9.77 -8.53 2.12
CA LYS A 101 11.09 -8.56 2.77
C LYS A 101 11.15 -9.59 3.90
N THR A 102 10.04 -9.83 4.59
CA THR A 102 9.93 -10.78 5.70
C THR A 102 8.96 -11.90 5.31
N THR A 103 9.48 -13.11 5.15
CA THR A 103 8.71 -14.27 4.70
C THR A 103 8.90 -15.43 5.66
N VAL A 104 7.80 -15.98 6.17
CA VAL A 104 7.75 -17.26 6.89
C VAL A 104 7.31 -18.32 5.91
N VAL A 105 8.06 -19.42 5.81
CA VAL A 105 7.79 -20.47 4.85
C VAL A 105 7.88 -21.86 5.47
N TRP A 106 6.88 -22.68 5.18
CA TRP A 106 6.85 -24.09 5.54
C TRP A 106 6.25 -24.93 4.41
N ASN A 107 6.29 -26.25 4.52
CA ASN A 107 5.80 -27.17 3.49
C ASN A 107 5.06 -28.40 4.06
N ALA A 108 4.55 -28.29 5.29
CA ALA A 108 3.64 -29.30 5.83
C ALA A 108 2.33 -29.33 5.05
N HIS A 109 1.72 -30.51 4.95
CA HIS A 109 0.52 -30.80 4.19
C HIS A 109 -0.30 -31.92 4.86
N ASP A 110 -1.34 -32.42 4.20
CA ASP A 110 -2.25 -33.50 4.60
C ASP A 110 -3.21 -33.20 5.75
N SER A 111 -2.75 -32.56 6.83
CA SER A 111 -3.57 -32.21 7.99
C SER A 111 -3.82 -30.72 8.07
N ILE A 112 -5.04 -30.28 7.76
CA ILE A 112 -5.44 -28.87 7.89
C ILE A 112 -5.26 -28.33 9.33
N ALA A 113 -5.38 -29.18 10.35
CA ALA A 113 -5.29 -28.78 11.77
C ALA A 113 -3.86 -28.53 12.26
N THR A 114 -2.87 -29.16 11.63
CA THR A 114 -1.48 -29.16 12.15
C THR A 114 -0.45 -28.69 11.13
N SER A 115 -0.82 -28.51 9.86
CA SER A 115 0.14 -28.25 8.77
C SER A 115 0.20 -26.80 8.31
N GLY A 116 -0.39 -25.86 9.07
CA GLY A 116 -0.31 -24.43 8.77
C GLY A 116 1.09 -23.86 8.98
N THR A 117 1.59 -23.07 8.02
CA THR A 117 2.85 -22.30 8.20
C THR A 117 2.72 -21.32 9.38
N LEU A 118 1.57 -20.65 9.48
CA LEU A 118 1.10 -19.98 10.70
C LEU A 118 -0.11 -20.74 11.26
N ILE A 119 -0.10 -21.04 12.54
CA ILE A 119 -1.25 -21.53 13.30
C ILE A 119 -1.52 -20.50 14.39
N SER A 120 -2.64 -19.78 14.31
CA SER A 120 -3.00 -18.74 15.29
C SER A 120 -4.30 -19.06 15.97
N GLN A 121 -4.21 -19.57 17.20
CA GLN A 121 -5.34 -19.91 18.06
C GLN A 121 -5.61 -18.84 19.12
N ALA A 122 -4.68 -17.90 19.31
CA ALA A 122 -4.76 -16.84 20.30
C ALA A 122 -5.74 -15.74 19.92
N ASP A 123 -6.59 -15.34 20.88
CA ASP A 123 -7.41 -14.15 20.74
C ASP A 123 -6.55 -12.87 20.71
N ASN A 124 -7.05 -11.82 20.08
CA ASN A 124 -6.37 -10.51 20.03
C ASN A 124 -4.98 -10.62 19.38
N PHE A 125 -4.87 -11.34 18.28
CA PHE A 125 -3.65 -11.45 17.50
C PHE A 125 -3.62 -10.43 16.36
N VAL A 126 -2.48 -9.76 16.15
CA VAL A 126 -2.31 -8.84 15.01
C VAL A 126 -1.03 -9.18 14.28
N ALA A 127 -1.11 -9.36 12.96
CA ALA A 127 0.06 -9.48 12.09
C ALA A 127 0.14 -8.31 11.10
N LYS A 128 1.35 -7.82 10.85
CA LYS A 128 1.59 -6.72 9.89
C LYS A 128 2.89 -6.88 9.12
N SER A 129 2.84 -6.61 7.81
CA SER A 129 4.03 -6.44 6.97
C SER A 129 4.95 -7.67 6.89
N LEU A 130 4.38 -8.88 6.80
CA LEU A 130 5.10 -10.13 6.50
C LEU A 130 4.24 -11.07 5.67
N SER A 131 4.85 -12.07 5.04
CA SER A 131 4.14 -13.09 4.27
C SER A 131 4.30 -14.46 4.89
N PHE A 132 3.21 -15.22 4.93
CA PHE A 132 3.17 -16.65 5.26
C PHE A 132 2.99 -17.44 3.96
N VAL A 133 3.87 -18.40 3.74
CA VAL A 133 3.94 -19.16 2.49
C VAL A 133 3.95 -20.64 2.79
N ASN A 134 3.01 -21.39 2.25
CA ASN A 134 3.13 -22.84 2.19
C ASN A 134 3.67 -23.24 0.81
N SER A 135 4.86 -23.84 0.77
CA SER A 135 5.56 -24.18 -0.47
C SER A 135 5.33 -25.62 -0.95
N PHE A 136 4.42 -26.39 -0.34
CA PHE A 136 4.23 -27.80 -0.73
C PHE A 136 3.75 -27.97 -2.18
N ASN A 137 2.70 -27.23 -2.56
CA ASN A 137 2.19 -27.19 -3.94
C ASN A 137 2.36 -25.81 -4.58
N TYR A 138 3.31 -24.98 -4.11
CA TYR A 138 3.53 -23.63 -4.62
C TYR A 138 5.00 -23.34 -4.96
N PRO A 139 5.32 -22.82 -6.17
CA PRO A 139 4.40 -22.64 -7.30
C PRO A 139 4.08 -23.99 -7.96
N MET A 140 2.82 -24.25 -8.28
CA MET A 140 2.45 -25.45 -9.03
C MET A 140 2.73 -25.25 -10.52
N VAL A 141 3.54 -26.13 -11.10
CA VAL A 141 3.95 -26.05 -12.52
C VAL A 141 3.15 -27.04 -13.38
N THR A 142 2.91 -28.25 -12.86
CA THR A 142 2.14 -29.30 -13.55
C THR A 142 1.05 -29.78 -12.60
N TYR A 143 -0.17 -29.94 -13.11
CA TYR A 143 -1.29 -30.45 -12.33
C TYR A 143 -1.30 -31.97 -12.31
N ASP A 144 -1.23 -32.51 -11.10
CA ASP A 144 -1.53 -33.90 -10.78
C ASP A 144 -2.49 -33.90 -9.59
N TYR A 145 -3.75 -34.26 -9.84
CA TYR A 145 -4.80 -34.26 -8.83
C TYR A 145 -4.44 -35.10 -7.60
N ASN A 146 -3.75 -36.23 -7.78
CA ASN A 146 -3.41 -37.12 -6.68
C ASN A 146 -2.28 -36.58 -5.79
N ALA A 147 -1.47 -35.65 -6.33
CA ALA A 147 -0.35 -35.01 -5.65
C ALA A 147 -0.75 -33.71 -4.91
N ILE A 148 -1.96 -33.20 -5.15
CA ILE A 148 -2.45 -32.01 -4.45
C ILE A 148 -2.96 -32.43 -3.07
N LYS A 149 -2.46 -31.75 -2.04
CA LYS A 149 -2.86 -31.94 -0.66
C LYS A 149 -3.23 -30.59 -0.03
N PRO A 150 -4.14 -30.56 0.94
CA PRO A 150 -4.35 -29.38 1.78
C PRO A 150 -3.01 -28.89 2.37
N ALA A 151 -2.68 -27.63 2.12
CA ALA A 151 -1.38 -27.06 2.48
C ALA A 151 -1.50 -25.58 2.88
N LEU A 152 -1.75 -25.35 4.17
CA LEU A 152 -2.12 -24.04 4.70
C LEU A 152 -0.92 -23.11 4.83
N ALA A 153 -1.03 -21.91 4.28
CA ALA A 153 -0.18 -20.78 4.64
C ALA A 153 -0.56 -20.25 6.03
N ALA A 154 -1.85 -20.24 6.38
CA ALA A 154 -2.29 -19.91 7.72
C ALA A 154 -3.60 -20.60 8.14
N MET A 155 -3.69 -20.95 9.42
CA MET A 155 -4.91 -21.31 10.13
C MET A 155 -5.18 -20.28 11.23
N ILE A 156 -6.35 -19.63 11.20
CA ILE A 156 -6.72 -18.60 12.17
C ILE A 156 -8.03 -18.98 12.87
N SER A 157 -7.97 -19.22 14.18
CA SER A 157 -9.15 -19.58 14.99
C SER A 157 -9.36 -18.72 16.23
N GLY A 158 -8.40 -17.86 16.58
CA GLY A 158 -8.48 -16.94 17.71
C GLY A 158 -9.30 -15.69 17.37
N ASP A 159 -10.23 -15.32 18.24
CA ASP A 159 -11.14 -14.22 18.02
C ASP A 159 -10.42 -12.85 18.05
N LYS A 160 -10.96 -11.87 17.33
CA LYS A 160 -10.39 -10.53 17.20
C LYS A 160 -8.98 -10.50 16.61
N SER A 161 -8.75 -11.34 15.60
CA SER A 161 -7.50 -11.35 14.85
C SER A 161 -7.52 -10.35 13.69
N ALA A 162 -6.40 -9.65 13.45
CA ALA A 162 -6.28 -8.70 12.35
C ALA A 162 -4.95 -8.82 11.59
N PHE A 163 -5.03 -8.64 10.27
CA PHE A 163 -3.91 -8.78 9.35
C PHE A 163 -3.84 -7.55 8.45
N TYR A 164 -2.71 -6.86 8.45
CA TYR A 164 -2.53 -5.64 7.66
C TYR A 164 -1.27 -5.71 6.80
N ARG A 165 -1.44 -5.58 5.47
CA ARG A 165 -0.35 -5.73 4.50
C ARG A 165 0.40 -7.05 4.69
N CYS A 166 -0.33 -8.16 4.87
CA CYS A 166 0.26 -9.50 4.94
C CYS A 166 0.11 -10.24 3.60
N GLY A 167 0.98 -11.21 3.35
CA GLY A 167 0.82 -12.20 2.28
C GLY A 167 0.40 -13.55 2.84
N PHE A 168 -0.54 -14.22 2.17
CA PHE A 168 -0.90 -15.62 2.40
C PHE A 168 -0.83 -16.33 1.06
N ILE A 169 0.17 -17.20 0.90
CA ILE A 169 0.54 -17.72 -0.41
C ILE A 169 0.59 -19.24 -0.33
N GLY A 170 -0.21 -19.91 -1.15
CA GLY A 170 -0.27 -21.36 -1.24
C GLY A 170 -0.96 -21.80 -2.53
N PHE A 171 -1.60 -22.96 -2.48
CA PHE A 171 -2.33 -23.53 -3.62
C PHE A 171 -3.73 -24.01 -3.22
N GLN A 172 -3.86 -25.22 -2.70
CA GLN A 172 -5.10 -25.69 -2.06
C GLN A 172 -5.12 -25.29 -0.58
N ASP A 173 -6.26 -24.82 -0.10
CA ASP A 173 -6.51 -24.55 1.33
C ASP A 173 -5.52 -23.52 1.92
N THR A 174 -5.20 -22.46 1.18
CA THR A 174 -4.14 -21.50 1.56
C THR A 174 -4.42 -20.82 2.91
N LEU A 175 -5.64 -20.33 3.12
CA LEU A 175 -6.05 -19.62 4.33
C LEU A 175 -7.27 -20.31 4.93
N TRP A 176 -7.06 -20.99 6.05
CA TRP A 176 -8.15 -21.50 6.89
C TRP A 176 -8.57 -20.44 7.90
N ASP A 177 -9.59 -19.69 7.53
CA ASP A 177 -10.28 -18.70 8.35
C ASP A 177 -11.36 -19.40 9.20
N VAL A 178 -10.90 -20.09 10.25
CA VAL A 178 -11.66 -21.14 10.96
C VAL A 178 -12.92 -20.59 11.60
N GLN A 179 -12.78 -19.66 12.54
CA GLN A 179 -13.85 -19.13 13.38
C GLN A 179 -13.39 -17.85 14.07
N GLY A 180 -14.34 -17.05 14.58
CA GLY A 180 -14.04 -15.79 15.26
C GLY A 180 -14.14 -14.59 14.31
N ARG A 181 -13.87 -13.40 14.85
CA ARG A 181 -14.00 -12.14 14.12
C ARG A 181 -12.66 -11.69 13.57
N HIS A 182 -12.53 -11.72 12.25
CA HIS A 182 -11.25 -11.43 11.60
C HIS A 182 -11.33 -10.24 10.64
N TYR A 183 -10.22 -9.51 10.55
CA TYR A 183 -10.07 -8.39 9.64
C TYR A 183 -8.79 -8.49 8.83
N PHE A 184 -8.92 -8.48 7.51
CA PHE A 184 -7.80 -8.50 6.58
C PHE A 184 -7.83 -7.21 5.76
N LYS A 185 -6.75 -6.42 5.78
CA LYS A 185 -6.68 -5.16 5.03
C LYS A 185 -5.37 -5.03 4.25
N LEU A 186 -5.47 -4.68 2.97
CA LEU A 186 -4.32 -4.56 2.05
C LEU A 186 -3.47 -5.84 1.98
N CYS A 187 -4.07 -6.99 2.28
CA CYS A 187 -3.41 -8.28 2.21
C CYS A 187 -3.42 -8.83 0.78
N THR A 188 -2.48 -9.73 0.49
CA THR A 188 -2.49 -10.54 -0.73
C THR A 188 -2.78 -11.98 -0.33
N ILE A 189 -3.85 -12.58 -0.86
CA ILE A 189 -4.20 -13.97 -0.62
C ILE A 189 -4.18 -14.70 -1.97
N GLN A 190 -3.36 -15.73 -2.10
CA GLN A 190 -3.11 -16.42 -3.35
C GLN A 190 -3.31 -17.93 -3.23
N GLY A 191 -4.08 -18.52 -4.15
CA GLY A 191 -4.26 -19.95 -4.26
C GLY A 191 -5.17 -20.33 -5.43
N ALA A 192 -5.62 -21.59 -5.47
CA ALA A 192 -6.41 -22.12 -6.58
C ALA A 192 -7.65 -22.89 -6.14
N ILE A 193 -7.56 -23.77 -5.14
CA ILE A 193 -8.66 -24.63 -4.69
C ILE A 193 -8.99 -24.28 -3.24
N ASP A 194 -10.24 -23.89 -2.99
CA ASP A 194 -10.78 -23.53 -1.68
C ASP A 194 -9.84 -22.65 -0.85
N PHE A 195 -9.13 -21.72 -1.52
CA PHE A 195 -7.94 -21.16 -0.91
C PHE A 195 -8.24 -20.13 0.18
N ILE A 196 -9.51 -19.75 0.35
CA ILE A 196 -10.05 -19.04 1.51
C ILE A 196 -11.26 -19.83 2.03
N PHE A 197 -11.12 -20.55 3.13
CA PHE A 197 -12.17 -21.45 3.61
C PHE A 197 -12.31 -21.38 5.12
N GLY A 198 -13.44 -21.89 5.65
CA GLY A 198 -13.76 -21.87 7.08
C GLY A 198 -15.04 -21.10 7.39
N ALA A 199 -15.27 -20.81 8.68
CA ALA A 199 -16.50 -20.23 9.22
C ALA A 199 -16.24 -18.94 10.02
N GLY A 200 -15.16 -18.21 9.71
CA GLY A 200 -14.90 -16.89 10.29
C GLY A 200 -15.98 -15.84 9.98
N GLN A 201 -16.23 -14.95 10.94
CA GLN A 201 -16.96 -13.70 10.72
C GLN A 201 -15.96 -12.65 10.21
N SER A 202 -15.71 -12.66 8.90
CA SER A 202 -14.52 -12.00 8.36
C SER A 202 -14.82 -10.92 7.35
N LEU A 203 -14.05 -9.84 7.42
CA LEU A 203 -14.03 -8.76 6.45
C LEU A 203 -12.64 -8.68 5.81
N TYR A 204 -12.60 -8.85 4.51
CA TYR A 204 -11.45 -8.67 3.64
C TYR A 204 -11.63 -7.33 2.92
N GLU A 205 -10.84 -6.32 3.26
CA GLU A 205 -10.98 -4.96 2.75
C GLU A 205 -9.75 -4.54 1.94
N ARG A 206 -9.95 -4.14 0.68
CA ARG A 206 -8.85 -3.71 -0.21
C ARG A 206 -7.75 -4.76 -0.32
N CYS A 207 -8.12 -6.03 -0.27
CA CYS A 207 -7.20 -7.14 -0.46
C CYS A 207 -7.06 -7.47 -1.95
N THR A 208 -5.88 -7.97 -2.33
CA THR A 208 -5.68 -8.65 -3.60
C THR A 208 -5.98 -10.13 -3.41
N ILE A 209 -6.96 -10.64 -4.15
CA ILE A 209 -7.33 -12.04 -4.20
C ILE A 209 -6.76 -12.60 -5.51
N SER A 210 -5.64 -13.33 -5.42
CA SER A 210 -4.82 -13.75 -6.55
C SER A 210 -5.06 -15.21 -6.91
N VAL A 211 -5.84 -15.47 -7.95
CA VAL A 211 -6.14 -16.79 -8.49
C VAL A 211 -4.91 -17.39 -9.18
N ALA A 212 -4.48 -18.56 -8.74
CA ALA A 212 -3.36 -19.32 -9.29
C ALA A 212 -3.83 -20.64 -9.94
N ALA A 213 -4.98 -20.62 -10.60
CA ALA A 213 -5.67 -21.79 -11.13
C ALA A 213 -5.19 -22.24 -12.53
N LYS A 214 -4.26 -21.52 -13.17
CA LYS A 214 -3.75 -21.89 -14.51
C LYS A 214 -3.30 -23.36 -14.63
N PRO A 215 -2.61 -23.95 -13.64
CA PRO A 215 -2.22 -25.35 -13.72
C PRO A 215 -3.40 -26.32 -13.82
N LEU A 216 -4.60 -25.95 -13.32
CA LEU A 216 -5.80 -26.79 -13.35
C LEU A 216 -6.34 -27.05 -14.78
N GLY A 217 -5.79 -26.37 -15.80
CA GLY A 217 -6.19 -26.55 -17.19
C GLY A 217 -7.62 -26.08 -17.44
N GLU A 218 -8.47 -26.99 -17.89
CA GLU A 218 -9.89 -26.73 -18.15
C GLU A 218 -10.75 -26.67 -16.88
N LEU A 219 -10.22 -27.18 -15.75
CA LEU A 219 -10.91 -27.12 -14.47
C LEU A 219 -10.82 -25.71 -13.88
N ALA A 220 -11.91 -25.26 -13.28
CA ALA A 220 -11.94 -24.02 -12.52
C ALA A 220 -11.57 -24.27 -11.05
N GLY A 221 -10.83 -23.33 -10.47
CA GLY A 221 -10.57 -23.25 -9.04
C GLY A 221 -11.74 -22.69 -8.24
N PHE A 222 -11.55 -22.51 -6.94
CA PHE A 222 -12.53 -21.96 -6.03
C PHE A 222 -11.87 -20.95 -5.09
N ILE A 223 -12.33 -19.70 -5.14
CA ILE A 223 -11.81 -18.65 -4.26
C ILE A 223 -12.22 -18.90 -2.82
N THR A 224 -13.50 -19.21 -2.61
CA THR A 224 -14.04 -19.43 -1.26
C THR A 224 -14.72 -20.79 -1.08
N ALA A 225 -14.55 -21.35 0.11
CA ALA A 225 -15.33 -22.49 0.60
C ALA A 225 -15.83 -22.20 2.03
N GLN A 226 -16.93 -21.44 2.14
CA GLN A 226 -17.42 -20.94 3.43
C GLN A 226 -18.25 -22.02 4.15
N GLY A 227 -17.97 -22.23 5.43
CA GLY A 227 -18.47 -23.32 6.27
C GLY A 227 -19.49 -22.96 7.35
N ARG A 228 -20.32 -21.94 7.15
CA ARG A 228 -21.42 -21.60 8.07
C ARG A 228 -22.50 -22.67 8.00
N SER A 229 -22.87 -23.27 9.14
CA SER A 229 -23.81 -24.39 9.22
C SER A 229 -25.18 -24.04 9.83
N ASN A 230 -25.43 -22.78 10.17
CA ASN A 230 -26.69 -22.36 10.80
C ASN A 230 -27.12 -20.97 10.31
N ALA A 231 -28.41 -20.79 10.04
CA ALA A 231 -29.00 -19.51 9.64
C ALA A 231 -28.77 -18.38 10.66
N HIS A 232 -28.76 -18.71 11.96
CA HIS A 232 -28.57 -17.74 13.05
C HIS A 232 -27.12 -17.35 13.33
N ASP A 233 -26.15 -18.06 12.74
CA ASP A 233 -24.74 -17.75 12.92
C ASP A 233 -24.36 -16.43 12.19
N PRO A 234 -23.75 -15.44 12.87
CA PRO A 234 -23.32 -14.20 12.26
C PRO A 234 -22.08 -14.33 11.35
N SER A 235 -21.47 -15.51 11.24
CA SER A 235 -20.28 -15.79 10.43
C SER A 235 -20.46 -15.60 8.92
N GLY A 236 -19.34 -15.46 8.23
CA GLY A 236 -19.28 -15.42 6.78
C GLY A 236 -18.37 -14.34 6.24
N PHE A 237 -17.95 -14.54 4.99
CA PHE A 237 -16.89 -13.76 4.37
C PHE A 237 -17.46 -12.59 3.59
N VAL A 238 -16.90 -11.41 3.79
CA VAL A 238 -17.22 -10.21 3.01
C VAL A 238 -15.93 -9.69 2.39
N PHE A 239 -15.91 -9.58 1.07
CA PHE A 239 -14.82 -9.00 0.29
C PHE A 239 -15.26 -7.62 -0.17
N LYS A 240 -14.67 -6.59 0.43
CA LYS A 240 -15.03 -5.18 0.21
C LYS A 240 -13.89 -4.45 -0.48
N GLU A 241 -14.18 -3.79 -1.60
CA GLU A 241 -13.18 -2.99 -2.33
C GLU A 241 -11.94 -3.81 -2.71
N CYS A 242 -12.09 -5.13 -2.89
CA CYS A 242 -10.99 -6.02 -3.22
C CYS A 242 -10.69 -5.99 -4.73
N ASN A 243 -9.58 -6.63 -5.12
CA ASN A 243 -9.25 -6.91 -6.51
C ASN A 243 -9.04 -8.42 -6.70
N VAL A 244 -9.93 -9.06 -7.47
CA VAL A 244 -9.84 -10.47 -7.86
C VAL A 244 -9.16 -10.54 -9.22
N ILE A 245 -7.94 -11.07 -9.23
CA ILE A 245 -7.05 -11.15 -10.40
C ILE A 245 -6.35 -12.50 -10.40
N GLY A 246 -5.58 -12.80 -11.46
CA GLY A 246 -4.73 -13.99 -11.48
C GLY A 246 -4.67 -14.66 -12.84
N SER A 247 -4.54 -15.98 -12.83
CA SER A 247 -4.45 -16.83 -14.02
C SER A 247 -5.25 -18.12 -13.84
N GLY A 248 -5.77 -18.65 -14.95
CA GLY A 248 -6.77 -19.73 -14.94
C GLY A 248 -8.17 -19.21 -14.70
N GLN A 249 -9.11 -20.13 -14.49
CA GLN A 249 -10.50 -19.83 -14.18
C GLN A 249 -10.82 -20.24 -12.74
N ALA A 250 -11.73 -19.53 -12.08
CA ALA A 250 -12.20 -19.88 -10.75
C ALA A 250 -13.65 -19.41 -10.52
N PHE A 251 -14.37 -20.18 -9.73
CA PHE A 251 -15.60 -19.72 -9.09
C PHE A 251 -15.27 -18.79 -7.92
N LEU A 252 -16.14 -17.81 -7.68
CA LEU A 252 -16.13 -16.97 -6.46
C LEU A 252 -16.25 -17.82 -5.19
N GLY A 253 -16.96 -18.94 -5.28
CA GLY A 253 -16.95 -19.94 -4.23
C GLY A 253 -17.93 -21.09 -4.40
N ARG A 254 -17.88 -21.97 -3.40
CA ARG A 254 -18.78 -23.10 -3.19
C ARG A 254 -19.12 -23.26 -1.71
N PRO A 255 -20.31 -23.78 -1.35
CA PRO A 255 -20.70 -23.95 0.04
C PRO A 255 -20.02 -25.18 0.64
N TRP A 256 -19.18 -24.99 1.66
CA TRP A 256 -18.64 -26.13 2.43
C TRP A 256 -19.66 -26.66 3.44
N ARG A 257 -20.60 -25.80 3.86
CA ARG A 257 -21.72 -26.13 4.74
C ARG A 257 -23.00 -25.51 4.22
N ASP A 258 -24.13 -26.06 4.67
CA ASP A 258 -25.50 -25.82 4.17
C ASP A 258 -26.01 -24.37 4.31
N HIS A 259 -25.40 -23.55 5.16
CA HIS A 259 -25.76 -22.14 5.35
C HIS A 259 -24.64 -21.17 4.93
N ALA A 260 -23.71 -21.60 4.08
CA ALA A 260 -22.57 -20.81 3.63
C ALA A 260 -23.00 -19.40 3.19
N ARG A 261 -22.21 -18.39 3.61
CA ARG A 261 -22.45 -16.98 3.33
C ARG A 261 -21.18 -16.27 2.86
N VAL A 262 -21.20 -15.74 1.65
CA VAL A 262 -20.11 -15.00 1.02
C VAL A 262 -20.68 -13.80 0.27
N VAL A 263 -20.08 -12.63 0.46
CA VAL A 263 -20.48 -11.40 -0.24
C VAL A 263 -19.27 -10.74 -0.86
N PHE A 264 -19.35 -10.41 -2.15
CA PHE A 264 -18.41 -9.50 -2.82
C PHE A 264 -19.10 -8.14 -3.00
N PHE A 265 -18.48 -7.09 -2.47
CA PHE A 265 -19.02 -5.73 -2.46
C PHE A 265 -17.99 -4.75 -3.01
N ASN A 266 -18.36 -3.97 -4.04
CA ASN A 266 -17.49 -3.01 -4.74
C ASN A 266 -16.14 -3.60 -5.12
N THR A 267 -16.10 -4.88 -5.51
CA THR A 267 -14.86 -5.60 -5.82
C THR A 267 -14.64 -5.61 -7.33
N SER A 268 -13.41 -5.30 -7.75
CA SER A 268 -12.97 -5.46 -9.14
C SER A 268 -12.65 -6.92 -9.42
N MET A 269 -13.14 -7.45 -10.54
CA MET A 269 -12.97 -8.85 -10.94
C MET A 269 -12.47 -8.92 -12.39
N SER A 270 -11.27 -9.47 -12.60
CA SER A 270 -10.79 -9.77 -13.95
C SER A 270 -11.50 -10.98 -14.56
N SER A 271 -11.17 -11.33 -15.80
CA SER A 271 -11.76 -12.47 -16.53
C SER A 271 -11.39 -13.85 -15.98
N VAL A 272 -10.79 -13.93 -14.79
CA VAL A 272 -10.52 -15.20 -14.08
C VAL A 272 -11.78 -15.77 -13.45
N VAL A 273 -12.83 -14.97 -13.25
CA VAL A 273 -14.10 -15.44 -12.68
C VAL A 273 -14.95 -16.07 -13.77
N VAL A 274 -15.36 -17.33 -13.57
CA VAL A 274 -16.22 -18.04 -14.52
C VAL A 274 -17.61 -17.39 -14.63
N PRO A 275 -18.29 -17.47 -15.79
CA PRO A 275 -19.58 -16.80 -16.00
C PRO A 275 -20.68 -17.19 -15.00
N GLU A 276 -20.71 -18.45 -14.57
CA GLU A 276 -21.63 -19.00 -13.57
C GLU A 276 -21.45 -18.33 -12.20
N GLY A 277 -20.24 -17.84 -11.91
CA GLY A 277 -19.83 -17.17 -10.68
C GLY A 277 -19.67 -18.11 -9.49
N TRP A 278 -20.65 -18.97 -9.24
CA TRP A 278 -20.74 -19.80 -8.05
C TRP A 278 -21.05 -21.27 -8.37
N SER A 279 -20.61 -22.17 -7.50
CA SER A 279 -20.98 -23.59 -7.57
C SER A 279 -21.81 -23.96 -6.34
N ALA A 280 -22.87 -24.76 -6.55
CA ALA A 280 -23.72 -25.26 -5.46
C ALA A 280 -23.09 -26.45 -4.72
N TRP A 281 -22.08 -27.12 -5.32
CA TRP A 281 -21.47 -28.34 -4.79
C TRP A 281 -22.51 -29.33 -4.23
N GLU A 282 -22.43 -29.66 -2.94
CA GLU A 282 -23.28 -30.63 -2.25
C GLU A 282 -24.62 -30.03 -1.82
N SER A 283 -24.81 -28.72 -2.01
CA SER A 283 -26.05 -28.00 -1.70
C SER A 283 -27.01 -27.91 -2.89
N ILE A 284 -26.82 -28.72 -3.95
CA ILE A 284 -27.77 -28.80 -5.08
C ILE A 284 -29.16 -29.19 -4.55
N GLY A 285 -30.18 -28.41 -4.90
CA GLY A 285 -31.55 -28.56 -4.38
C GLY A 285 -31.81 -27.90 -3.02
N HIS A 286 -30.76 -27.40 -2.36
CA HIS A 286 -30.81 -26.71 -1.07
C HIS A 286 -30.21 -25.30 -1.13
N GLU A 287 -30.06 -24.72 -2.33
CA GLU A 287 -29.45 -23.41 -2.55
C GLU A 287 -30.24 -22.26 -1.91
N SER A 288 -31.47 -22.52 -1.48
CA SER A 288 -32.28 -21.58 -0.73
C SER A 288 -31.66 -21.20 0.62
N LEU A 289 -30.87 -22.09 1.23
CA LEU A 289 -30.25 -21.94 2.56
C LEU A 289 -28.92 -21.15 2.56
N ILE A 290 -28.23 -21.12 1.42
CA ILE A 290 -26.95 -20.40 1.26
C ILE A 290 -27.18 -18.93 0.86
N THR A 291 -26.18 -18.09 1.15
CA THR A 291 -26.21 -16.66 0.86
C THR A 291 -24.94 -16.23 0.13
N PHE A 292 -24.92 -16.41 -1.18
CA PHE A 292 -23.87 -15.90 -2.06
C PHE A 292 -24.39 -14.71 -2.87
N SER A 293 -23.59 -13.65 -2.95
CA SER A 293 -24.06 -12.37 -3.49
C SER A 293 -22.93 -11.46 -3.97
N GLU A 294 -23.16 -10.78 -5.09
CA GLU A 294 -22.32 -9.71 -5.62
C GLU A 294 -23.08 -8.37 -5.64
N HIS A 295 -22.41 -7.29 -5.24
CA HIS A 295 -23.00 -5.95 -5.19
C HIS A 295 -21.99 -4.87 -5.58
N GLY A 296 -22.28 -4.10 -6.64
CA GLY A 296 -21.40 -3.00 -7.09
C GLY A 296 -20.04 -3.45 -7.63
N CYS A 297 -19.88 -4.74 -7.92
CA CYS A 297 -18.65 -5.28 -8.52
C CYS A 297 -18.47 -4.79 -9.96
N ASN A 298 -17.22 -4.66 -10.40
CA ASN A 298 -16.86 -4.21 -11.74
C ASN A 298 -15.75 -5.08 -12.36
N GLY A 299 -15.46 -4.88 -13.65
CA GLY A 299 -14.49 -5.66 -14.41
C GLY A 299 -15.11 -6.81 -15.21
N LEU A 300 -14.31 -7.45 -16.06
CA LEU A 300 -14.80 -8.48 -16.99
C LEU A 300 -15.44 -9.69 -16.27
N GLY A 301 -14.91 -10.05 -15.10
CA GLY A 301 -15.41 -11.16 -14.30
C GLY A 301 -16.70 -10.86 -13.54
N SER A 302 -17.13 -9.60 -13.47
CA SER A 302 -18.34 -9.19 -12.74
C SER A 302 -19.61 -9.18 -13.60
N ASN A 303 -19.55 -9.69 -14.84
CA ASN A 303 -20.74 -9.78 -15.69
C ASN A 303 -21.70 -10.86 -15.14
N THR A 304 -22.84 -10.43 -14.61
CA THR A 304 -23.79 -11.33 -13.97
C THR A 304 -24.81 -11.97 -14.92
N SER A 305 -24.74 -11.73 -16.23
CA SER A 305 -25.78 -12.19 -17.18
C SER A 305 -25.92 -13.71 -17.29
N LYS A 306 -24.88 -14.45 -16.90
CA LYS A 306 -24.82 -15.93 -16.90
C LYS A 306 -24.68 -16.53 -15.51
N ARG A 307 -24.85 -15.73 -14.44
CA ARG A 307 -24.76 -16.22 -13.07
C ARG A 307 -25.81 -17.28 -12.79
N VAL A 308 -25.49 -18.17 -11.88
CA VAL A 308 -26.46 -19.10 -11.30
C VAL A 308 -27.72 -18.37 -10.82
N LYS A 309 -28.90 -18.92 -11.13
CA LYS A 309 -30.19 -18.27 -10.83
C LYS A 309 -30.48 -18.11 -9.34
N TRP A 310 -29.80 -18.89 -8.49
CA TRP A 310 -29.99 -18.90 -7.04
C TRP A 310 -29.12 -17.89 -6.29
N GLU A 311 -28.25 -17.14 -6.99
CA GLU A 311 -27.50 -16.02 -6.39
C GLU A 311 -28.47 -15.03 -5.71
N LYS A 312 -28.18 -14.63 -4.48
CA LYS A 312 -29.07 -13.80 -3.68
C LYS A 312 -28.80 -12.33 -3.97
N LYS A 313 -29.88 -11.54 -4.09
CA LYS A 313 -29.83 -10.08 -3.96
C LYS A 313 -30.16 -9.70 -2.53
N LEU A 314 -29.21 -9.10 -1.82
CA LEU A 314 -29.43 -8.71 -0.42
C LEU A 314 -30.24 -7.42 -0.33
N LYS A 315 -31.07 -7.33 0.71
CA LYS A 315 -31.75 -6.07 1.06
C LYS A 315 -30.70 -5.01 1.46
N PRO A 316 -30.91 -3.72 1.14
CA PRO A 316 -29.95 -2.66 1.47
C PRO A 316 -29.49 -2.65 2.92
N ASP A 317 -30.40 -2.83 3.89
CA ASP A 317 -30.05 -2.82 5.32
C ASP A 317 -29.12 -3.98 5.71
N LEU A 318 -29.38 -5.18 5.17
CA LEU A 318 -28.54 -6.35 5.44
C LEU A 318 -27.19 -6.22 4.75
N LEU A 319 -27.18 -5.72 3.51
CA LEU A 319 -25.94 -5.45 2.77
C LEU A 319 -25.11 -4.41 3.52
N TRP A 320 -25.73 -3.32 3.96
CA TRP A 320 -25.10 -2.29 4.77
C TRP A 320 -24.58 -2.88 6.09
N TRP A 321 -25.36 -3.70 6.80
CA TRP A 321 -24.93 -4.38 8.03
C TRP A 321 -23.72 -5.30 7.82
N LEU A 322 -23.67 -6.04 6.71
CA LEU A 322 -22.56 -6.94 6.38
C LEU A 322 -21.29 -6.19 5.94
N THR A 323 -21.44 -5.05 5.26
CA THR A 323 -20.35 -4.32 4.58
C THR A 323 -19.86 -3.09 5.36
N THR A 324 -20.65 -2.60 6.33
CA THR A 324 -20.20 -1.60 7.27
C THR A 324 -19.40 -2.27 8.36
N SER A 325 -18.16 -1.81 8.44
CA SER A 325 -17.21 -2.29 9.42
C SER A 325 -17.71 -2.06 10.85
N SER A 326 -18.72 -1.21 11.11
CA SER A 326 -19.27 -0.91 12.45
C SER A 326 -20.21 -1.97 13.03
N HIS A 327 -20.88 -2.79 12.21
CA HIS A 327 -21.99 -3.65 12.68
C HIS A 327 -21.66 -5.13 12.86
N LYS A 328 -20.84 -5.73 11.98
CA LYS A 328 -20.17 -7.02 12.29
C LYS A 328 -19.21 -6.91 13.48
N MET A 329 -18.86 -5.67 13.83
CA MET A 329 -17.87 -5.30 14.82
C MET A 329 -18.47 -4.39 15.90
N SER A 330 -19.72 -4.54 16.32
CA SER A 330 -20.29 -3.65 17.36
C SER A 330 -19.62 -3.79 18.74
N SER A 331 -18.73 -4.78 18.94
CA SER A 331 -17.74 -4.79 20.06
C SER A 331 -16.29 -4.53 19.62
N GLN A 332 -16.04 -4.33 18.33
CA GLN A 332 -14.73 -4.10 17.70
C GLN A 332 -14.61 -2.67 17.14
N TYR A 333 -15.66 -1.90 16.87
CA TYR A 333 -15.50 -0.48 16.52
C TYR A 333 -15.08 0.38 17.71
N ALA A 334 -15.30 -0.07 18.95
CA ALA A 334 -14.65 0.52 20.11
C ALA A 334 -13.26 -0.08 20.37
N TRP A 335 -12.96 -1.29 19.87
CA TRP A 335 -11.72 -2.03 20.15
C TRP A 335 -10.77 -2.09 18.94
N CYS A 336 -11.07 -2.64 17.78
CA CYS A 336 -10.29 -2.40 16.55
C CYS A 336 -10.14 -0.91 16.18
N VAL A 337 -10.98 0.03 16.60
CA VAL A 337 -10.61 1.46 16.53
C VAL A 337 -9.72 1.82 17.73
N SER A 338 -10.05 1.49 18.99
CA SER A 338 -9.12 1.78 20.12
C SER A 338 -7.89 0.87 20.25
N THR A 339 -7.65 -0.03 19.29
CA THR A 339 -6.60 -1.05 19.26
C THR A 339 -6.07 -1.19 17.85
N CYS A 340 -6.77 -0.88 16.76
CA CYS A 340 -6.15 -0.62 15.44
C CYS A 340 -6.02 0.87 15.12
N LEU A 341 -6.86 1.82 15.54
CA LEU A 341 -6.39 3.23 15.64
C LEU A 341 -5.32 3.32 16.72
N ALA A 342 -5.47 2.61 17.84
CA ALA A 342 -4.36 2.58 18.78
C ALA A 342 -3.16 1.77 18.23
N LEU A 343 -3.23 0.61 17.59
CA LEU A 343 -2.05 -0.03 16.93
C LEU A 343 -1.59 0.69 15.63
N PHE A 344 -2.41 1.55 15.02
CA PHE A 344 -1.98 2.56 14.03
C PHE A 344 -1.13 3.66 14.71
N PHE A 345 -1.38 3.93 16.00
CA PHE A 345 -0.69 4.92 16.84
C PHE A 345 0.25 4.36 17.95
N LEU A 346 0.37 3.04 18.15
CA LEU A 346 0.96 2.41 19.35
C LEU A 346 2.05 1.38 19.06
N GLY A 347 2.38 1.13 17.79
CA GLY A 347 3.62 0.43 17.41
C GLY A 347 4.88 1.28 17.57
N PHE A 348 4.84 2.30 18.42
CA PHE A 348 5.98 3.05 18.92
C PHE A 348 5.70 3.27 20.40
N GLY A 349 6.66 2.90 21.24
CA GLY A 349 6.65 3.46 22.57
C GLY A 349 6.51 4.98 22.48
N LEU A 350 5.72 5.59 23.37
CA LEU A 350 6.02 6.96 23.74
C LEU A 350 7.36 6.94 24.50
N ALA A 351 8.47 6.86 23.78
CA ALA A 351 9.23 8.10 23.70
C ALA A 351 8.30 9.02 22.91
N LYS A 352 7.79 10.08 23.56
CA LYS A 352 6.94 11.10 22.93
C LYS A 352 7.21 11.13 21.41
N LYS A 353 6.30 10.59 20.59
CA LYS A 353 6.34 10.81 19.15
C LYS A 353 5.99 12.27 18.96
N SER A 354 7.02 13.08 19.08
CA SER A 354 7.03 14.45 18.69
C SER A 354 6.50 14.45 17.25
N HIS A 355 5.33 15.07 17.03
CA HIS A 355 4.83 15.39 15.69
C HIS A 355 5.66 16.55 15.10
N GLY A 356 6.95 16.51 15.37
CA GLY A 356 7.85 17.62 15.38
C GLY A 356 9.26 17.08 15.49
N ILE A 357 10.19 17.96 15.20
CA ILE A 357 11.59 17.62 15.16
C ILE A 357 12.07 17.27 16.57
N HIS A 358 12.58 16.05 16.74
CA HIS A 358 13.13 15.57 18.01
C HIS A 358 14.45 16.29 18.31
N SER A 359 15.33 16.35 17.33
CA SER A 359 16.60 17.06 17.40
C SER A 359 16.92 17.67 16.04
N THR A 360 17.66 18.77 16.07
CA THR A 360 18.17 19.45 14.88
C THR A 360 19.70 19.35 14.89
N ILE A 361 20.26 18.87 13.80
CA ILE A 361 21.69 18.88 13.50
C ILE A 361 21.95 20.02 12.52
N ARG A 362 22.97 20.84 12.76
CA ARG A 362 23.37 21.93 11.88
C ARG A 362 24.59 21.53 11.07
N VAL A 363 24.51 21.74 9.76
CA VAL A 363 25.63 21.54 8.85
C VAL A 363 26.06 22.90 8.30
N ASP A 364 27.30 23.29 8.56
CA ASP A 364 27.90 24.56 8.09
C ASP A 364 29.35 24.33 7.64
N GLN A 365 29.65 24.56 6.35
CA GLN A 365 31.00 24.37 5.80
C GLN A 365 32.03 25.32 6.45
N SER A 366 31.61 26.41 7.07
CA SER A 366 32.50 27.35 7.76
C SER A 366 32.92 26.90 9.17
N GLY A 367 32.44 25.73 9.62
CA GLY A 367 32.75 25.18 10.95
C GLY A 367 31.87 25.72 12.09
N ASN A 368 30.84 26.52 11.80
CA ASN A 368 29.92 27.06 12.80
C ASN A 368 28.71 26.14 13.11
N GLY A 369 28.66 24.95 12.50
CA GLY A 369 27.64 23.92 12.70
C GLY A 369 28.17 22.73 13.50
N ASP A 370 27.31 21.76 13.78
CA ASP A 370 27.68 20.51 14.44
C ASP A 370 28.59 19.66 13.53
N PHE A 371 28.39 19.78 12.21
CA PHE A 371 29.20 19.13 11.18
C PHE A 371 29.52 20.10 10.03
N SER A 372 30.62 19.85 9.33
CA SER A 372 30.98 20.59 8.11
C SER A 372 30.52 19.92 6.81
N THR A 373 30.10 18.65 6.86
CA THR A 373 29.57 17.89 5.72
C THR A 373 28.20 17.29 6.02
N ILE A 374 27.41 17.06 4.97
CA ILE A 374 26.07 16.48 5.10
C ILE A 374 26.16 15.00 5.44
N GLN A 375 27.10 14.27 4.84
CA GLN A 375 27.29 12.86 5.09
C GLN A 375 27.68 12.59 6.55
N SER A 376 28.58 13.39 7.15
CA SER A 376 28.96 13.19 8.55
C SER A 376 27.78 13.44 9.51
N ALA A 377 26.90 14.40 9.20
CA ALA A 377 25.66 14.60 9.94
C ALA A 377 24.73 13.38 9.84
N ILE A 378 24.56 12.80 8.64
CA ILE A 378 23.79 11.57 8.46
C ILE A 378 24.45 10.39 9.19
N ASP A 379 25.77 10.28 9.15
CA ASP A 379 26.53 9.21 9.80
C ASP A 379 26.40 9.24 11.32
N SER A 380 26.25 10.44 11.90
CA SER A 380 26.02 10.63 13.34
C SER A 380 24.65 10.14 13.83
N ILE A 381 23.67 10.03 12.93
CA ILE A 381 22.33 9.56 13.28
C ILE A 381 22.38 8.06 13.61
N PRO A 382 21.85 7.60 14.75
CA PRO A 382 21.84 6.18 15.10
C PRO A 382 21.12 5.33 14.05
N LYS A 383 21.58 4.08 13.91
CA LYS A 383 20.87 3.06 13.15
C LYS A 383 19.50 2.78 13.78
N ASP A 384 18.57 2.31 12.95
CA ASP A 384 17.16 2.06 13.28
C ASP A 384 16.48 3.29 13.92
N ASN A 385 16.86 4.50 13.48
CA ASN A 385 16.30 5.75 14.00
C ASN A 385 14.77 5.77 13.90
N THR A 386 14.11 6.21 14.97
CA THR A 386 12.64 6.24 15.07
C THR A 386 12.07 7.64 15.27
N ASN A 387 12.96 8.63 15.43
CA ASN A 387 12.63 10.02 15.72
C ASN A 387 12.91 10.91 14.51
N TRP A 388 12.05 11.90 14.24
CA TRP A 388 12.35 12.88 13.19
C TRP A 388 13.56 13.72 13.58
N ILE A 389 14.68 13.52 12.88
CA ILE A 389 15.90 14.33 13.02
C ILE A 389 15.95 15.29 11.85
N ARG A 390 15.96 16.59 12.14
CA ARG A 390 16.15 17.63 11.13
C ARG A 390 17.63 17.88 10.95
N ILE A 391 18.10 17.91 9.72
CA ILE A 391 19.43 18.39 9.37
C ILE A 391 19.24 19.74 8.69
N ASP A 392 19.53 20.82 9.41
CA ASP A 392 19.54 22.19 8.87
C ASP A 392 20.89 22.43 8.17
N ILE A 393 20.84 22.58 6.85
CA ILE A 393 22.00 22.69 5.99
C ILE A 393 22.12 24.14 5.52
N ARG A 394 23.19 24.82 5.94
CA ARG A 394 23.47 26.21 5.56
C ARG A 394 23.60 26.39 4.04
N ALA A 395 23.47 27.63 3.60
CA ALA A 395 23.82 27.99 2.22
C ALA A 395 25.27 27.58 1.92
N GLY A 396 25.49 26.96 0.77
CA GLY A 396 26.78 26.40 0.41
C GLY A 396 26.70 25.40 -0.73
N VAL A 397 27.87 25.07 -1.28
CA VAL A 397 28.05 24.03 -2.30
C VAL A 397 28.82 22.88 -1.66
N TYR A 398 28.07 21.84 -1.31
CA TYR A 398 28.56 20.63 -0.67
C TYR A 398 29.02 19.65 -1.75
N LYS A 399 30.33 19.60 -1.99
CA LYS A 399 30.96 18.71 -2.96
C LYS A 399 31.22 17.34 -2.34
N GLU A 400 30.16 16.57 -2.20
CA GLU A 400 30.19 15.24 -1.58
C GLU A 400 29.11 14.35 -2.17
N GLN A 401 29.35 13.04 -2.12
CA GLN A 401 28.32 12.06 -2.38
C GLN A 401 27.56 11.78 -1.08
N VAL A 402 26.24 11.94 -1.09
CA VAL A 402 25.40 11.78 0.10
C VAL A 402 24.54 10.53 -0.02
N ARG A 403 24.60 9.65 0.97
CA ARG A 403 23.78 8.44 1.08
C ARG A 403 23.09 8.38 2.44
N ILE A 404 21.78 8.23 2.41
CA ILE A 404 20.96 7.84 3.56
C ILE A 404 20.71 6.33 3.47
N PRO A 405 21.42 5.50 4.26
CA PRO A 405 21.26 4.05 4.19
C PRO A 405 19.90 3.60 4.75
N ALA A 406 19.43 2.43 4.32
CA ALA A 406 18.10 1.91 4.67
C ALA A 406 17.80 1.84 6.19
N ASP A 407 18.82 1.71 7.03
CA ASP A 407 18.71 1.65 8.49
C ASP A 407 18.64 3.04 9.17
N LYS A 408 18.52 4.14 8.41
CA LYS A 408 18.39 5.50 8.98
C LYS A 408 17.12 6.25 8.54
N PRO A 409 15.91 5.77 8.89
CA PRO A 409 14.66 6.43 8.52
C PRO A 409 14.39 7.69 9.38
N TYR A 410 13.35 8.45 9.02
CA TYR A 410 12.90 9.66 9.73
C TYR A 410 13.93 10.81 9.74
N ILE A 411 14.53 11.09 8.59
CA ILE A 411 15.44 12.22 8.39
C ILE A 411 14.75 13.31 7.57
N TYR A 412 14.85 14.53 8.05
CA TYR A 412 14.40 15.73 7.35
C TYR A 412 15.60 16.61 7.00
N LEU A 413 16.03 16.58 5.73
CA LEU A 413 17.04 17.48 5.20
C LEU A 413 16.39 18.82 4.84
N LYS A 414 16.87 19.92 5.42
CA LYS A 414 16.35 21.26 5.15
C LYS A 414 17.48 22.21 4.78
N GLY A 415 17.49 22.67 3.53
CA GLY A 415 18.40 23.73 3.08
C GLY A 415 17.85 25.13 3.36
N GLU A 416 18.70 26.15 3.26
CA GLU A 416 18.31 27.58 3.38
C GLU A 416 17.65 28.14 2.11
N GLY A 417 17.39 27.30 1.13
CA GLY A 417 16.83 27.66 -0.17
C GLY A 417 17.49 26.84 -1.27
N SER A 418 16.71 26.31 -2.22
CA SER A 418 17.29 25.50 -3.29
C SER A 418 18.27 26.28 -4.19
N GLY A 419 18.10 27.59 -4.30
CA GLY A 419 19.10 28.46 -4.97
C GLY A 419 20.35 28.77 -4.14
N LYS A 420 20.43 28.32 -2.88
CA LYS A 420 21.49 28.66 -1.92
C LYS A 420 22.22 27.43 -1.37
N THR A 421 21.52 26.31 -1.19
CA THR A 421 22.07 25.06 -0.65
C THR A 421 22.07 23.97 -1.73
N GLN A 422 23.25 23.47 -2.07
CA GLN A 422 23.42 22.51 -3.16
C GLN A 422 24.38 21.36 -2.78
N ILE A 423 23.99 20.13 -3.12
CA ILE A 423 24.83 18.93 -3.07
C ILE A 423 25.29 18.63 -4.50
N VAL A 424 26.60 18.47 -4.69
CA VAL A 424 27.23 18.29 -6.01
C VAL A 424 28.19 17.12 -5.99
N TRP A 425 28.02 16.20 -6.93
CA TRP A 425 28.95 15.10 -7.21
C TRP A 425 28.93 14.78 -8.70
N GLY A 426 29.97 14.16 -9.27
CA GLY A 426 30.07 13.96 -10.71
C GLY A 426 30.58 12.57 -11.11
N GLU A 427 29.68 11.60 -11.19
CA GLU A 427 29.99 10.23 -11.64
C GLU A 427 28.88 9.64 -12.53
N THR A 428 29.22 8.58 -13.26
CA THR A 428 28.36 7.95 -14.28
C THR A 428 27.81 6.58 -13.89
N LEU A 429 28.16 6.06 -12.71
CA LEU A 429 27.68 4.73 -12.29
C LEU A 429 26.28 4.86 -11.67
N LEU A 430 25.38 3.92 -11.96
CA LEU A 430 24.01 3.92 -11.43
C LEU A 430 23.95 3.81 -9.89
N HIS A 431 25.03 3.32 -9.26
CA HIS A 431 25.21 3.29 -7.81
C HIS A 431 25.91 4.53 -7.23
N SER A 432 26.32 5.48 -8.08
CA SER A 432 27.11 6.67 -7.72
C SER A 432 26.32 7.98 -7.73
N ALA A 433 25.00 7.93 -7.53
CA ALA A 433 24.17 9.13 -7.54
C ALA A 433 24.68 10.16 -6.51
N THR A 434 24.62 11.46 -6.85
CA THR A 434 25.00 12.55 -5.94
C THR A 434 24.27 12.46 -4.60
N PHE A 435 22.97 12.14 -4.65
CA PHE A 435 22.17 11.84 -3.48
C PHE A 435 21.48 10.49 -3.62
N THR A 436 21.65 9.61 -2.64
CA THR A 436 20.97 8.31 -2.58
C THR A 436 20.17 8.21 -1.29
N SER A 437 18.88 7.91 -1.40
CA SER A 437 18.01 7.62 -0.25
C SER A 437 17.45 6.21 -0.35
N GLU A 438 17.87 5.34 0.57
CA GLU A 438 17.37 3.98 0.73
C GLU A 438 16.44 3.82 1.93
N ALA A 439 16.45 4.80 2.84
CA ALA A 439 15.63 4.81 4.05
C ALA A 439 14.20 5.25 3.79
N ASP A 440 13.28 4.65 4.54
CA ASP A 440 11.87 5.05 4.53
C ASP A 440 11.66 6.36 5.33
N ASN A 441 10.59 7.10 5.03
CA ASN A 441 10.19 8.34 5.74
C ASN A 441 11.28 9.42 5.69
N ILE A 442 11.62 9.85 4.48
CA ILE A 442 12.59 10.92 4.25
C ILE A 442 11.88 12.18 3.78
N ILE A 443 12.33 13.32 4.27
CA ILE A 443 11.91 14.64 3.79
C ILE A 443 13.15 15.36 3.31
N ALA A 444 13.10 15.93 2.11
CA ALA A 444 14.05 16.95 1.70
C ALA A 444 13.29 18.21 1.33
N GLU A 445 13.79 19.35 1.77
CA GLU A 445 13.19 20.65 1.47
C GLU A 445 14.25 21.68 1.12
N SER A 446 13.99 22.45 0.06
CA SER A 446 14.79 23.63 -0.29
C SER A 446 16.28 23.32 -0.49
N ILE A 447 16.58 22.18 -1.12
CA ILE A 447 17.93 21.71 -1.45
C ILE A 447 18.01 21.39 -2.94
N THR A 448 19.16 21.64 -3.54
CA THR A 448 19.46 21.25 -4.91
C THR A 448 20.41 20.06 -4.95
N PHE A 449 20.09 19.04 -5.75
CA PHE A 449 20.93 17.89 -6.02
C PHE A 449 21.42 17.98 -7.47
N THR A 450 22.73 17.99 -7.68
CA THR A 450 23.33 18.18 -9.01
C THR A 450 24.35 17.10 -9.31
N ASN A 451 24.16 16.38 -10.42
CA ASN A 451 25.23 15.57 -10.98
C ASN A 451 26.07 16.40 -11.95
N SER A 452 27.29 16.77 -11.56
CA SER A 452 28.16 17.64 -12.34
C SER A 452 29.00 16.93 -13.40
N TYR A 453 28.80 15.61 -13.64
CA TYR A 453 29.60 14.87 -14.62
C TYR A 453 29.46 15.47 -16.03
N ASN A 454 28.22 15.72 -16.45
CA ASN A 454 27.91 16.31 -17.76
C ASN A 454 26.98 17.54 -17.67
N TYR A 455 26.63 17.99 -16.46
CA TYR A 455 25.84 19.20 -16.22
C TYR A 455 26.70 20.32 -15.59
N PRO A 456 26.53 21.59 -16.01
CA PRO A 456 25.76 22.01 -17.18
C PRO A 456 26.44 21.54 -18.48
N PRO A 457 25.69 21.38 -19.58
CA PRO A 457 26.26 20.97 -20.87
C PRO A 457 27.26 22.01 -21.37
N LYS A 458 28.41 21.55 -21.87
CA LYS A 458 29.51 22.39 -22.40
C LYS A 458 29.94 21.85 -23.76
N SER A 459 30.35 22.74 -24.66
CA SER A 459 30.82 22.40 -26.02
C SER A 459 32.00 21.42 -26.03
N ASN A 460 32.90 21.51 -25.04
CA ASN A 460 34.02 20.58 -24.81
C ASN A 460 33.83 19.78 -23.50
N GLY A 461 32.59 19.42 -23.17
CA GLY A 461 32.26 18.68 -21.94
C GLY A 461 32.53 17.17 -22.03
N ASN A 462 32.32 16.48 -20.91
CA ASN A 462 32.34 15.01 -20.88
C ASN A 462 31.30 14.42 -21.85
N PRO A 463 31.54 13.21 -22.39
CA PRO A 463 30.54 12.51 -23.17
C PRO A 463 29.26 12.32 -22.35
N ILE A 464 28.11 12.42 -23.00
CA ILE A 464 26.83 12.21 -22.33
C ILE A 464 26.71 10.73 -21.97
N LYS A 465 26.48 10.48 -20.69
CA LYS A 465 26.31 9.18 -20.05
C LYS A 465 25.23 9.33 -18.97
N GLN A 466 24.66 8.21 -18.54
CA GLN A 466 23.80 8.15 -17.36
C GLN A 466 24.54 8.77 -16.17
N ALA A 467 23.93 9.76 -15.51
CA ALA A 467 24.57 10.50 -14.44
C ALA A 467 23.51 11.03 -13.46
N LEU A 468 23.24 10.25 -12.41
CA LEU A 468 22.14 10.48 -11.49
C LEU A 468 22.45 11.62 -10.52
N ALA A 469 21.58 12.61 -10.46
CA ALA A 469 21.57 13.62 -9.40
C ALA A 469 20.94 13.05 -8.13
N ALA A 470 19.91 12.21 -8.27
CA ALA A 470 19.31 11.54 -7.14
C ALA A 470 18.81 10.13 -7.48
N ARG A 471 18.91 9.23 -6.50
CA ARG A 471 18.28 7.91 -6.48
C ARG A 471 17.43 7.75 -5.21
N ILE A 472 16.14 7.53 -5.37
CA ILE A 472 15.19 7.40 -4.25
C ILE A 472 14.56 6.01 -4.28
N SER A 473 14.82 5.20 -3.24
CA SER A 473 14.36 3.80 -3.16
C SER A 473 13.68 3.41 -1.85
N GLY A 474 13.66 4.34 -0.88
CA GLY A 474 13.00 4.19 0.41
C GLY A 474 11.57 4.74 0.39
N ASP A 475 10.64 4.00 0.98
CA ASP A 475 9.21 4.25 0.92
C ASP A 475 8.80 5.50 1.74
N LYS A 476 7.75 6.21 1.32
CA LYS A 476 7.24 7.43 1.99
C LYS A 476 8.25 8.58 2.02
N SER A 477 8.95 8.81 0.90
CA SER A 477 9.87 9.93 0.75
C SER A 477 9.15 11.13 0.12
N SER A 478 9.38 12.33 0.65
CA SER A 478 8.75 13.56 0.15
C SER A 478 9.77 14.68 -0.07
N PHE A 479 9.60 15.42 -1.16
CA PHE A 479 10.51 16.46 -1.60
C PHE A 479 9.72 17.75 -1.84
N TYR A 480 10.11 18.84 -1.18
CA TYR A 480 9.41 20.13 -1.23
C TYR A 480 10.35 21.22 -1.68
N ARG A 481 10.03 21.92 -2.78
CA ARG A 481 10.87 23.04 -3.29
C ARG A 481 12.33 22.61 -3.52
N CYS A 482 12.57 21.35 -3.86
CA CYS A 482 13.89 20.85 -4.21
C CYS A 482 14.18 21.04 -5.70
N GLN A 483 15.45 20.99 -6.07
CA GLN A 483 15.85 21.00 -7.48
C GLN A 483 16.75 19.81 -7.79
N PHE A 484 16.60 19.25 -8.98
CA PHE A 484 17.36 18.09 -9.46
C PHE A 484 17.92 18.43 -10.83
N PHE A 485 19.25 18.46 -10.93
CA PHE A 485 19.97 18.89 -12.14
C PHE A 485 20.91 17.81 -12.65
N GLY A 486 20.71 17.42 -13.91
CA GLY A 486 21.55 16.48 -14.63
C GLY A 486 21.26 16.55 -16.12
N LEU A 487 21.76 15.58 -16.88
CA LEU A 487 21.39 15.39 -18.29
C LEU A 487 20.59 14.09 -18.46
N GLN A 488 21.28 12.98 -18.73
CA GLN A 488 20.68 11.67 -18.87
C GLN A 488 20.53 11.02 -17.48
N ASP A 489 19.35 10.45 -17.19
CA ASP A 489 19.05 9.71 -15.96
C ASP A 489 19.15 10.57 -14.68
N THR A 490 18.68 11.83 -14.73
CA THR A 490 18.83 12.80 -13.61
C THR A 490 18.23 12.30 -12.29
N LEU A 491 16.97 11.84 -12.31
CA LEU A 491 16.25 11.35 -11.13
C LEU A 491 15.83 9.90 -11.34
N LEU A 492 16.49 8.98 -10.63
CA LEU A 492 16.04 7.61 -10.47
C LEU A 492 15.04 7.53 -9.32
N ASP A 493 13.77 7.65 -9.67
CA ASP A 493 12.62 7.33 -8.82
C ASP A 493 12.42 5.80 -8.78
N ASP A 494 13.33 5.14 -8.06
CA ASP A 494 13.60 3.69 -8.12
C ASP A 494 12.37 2.86 -7.72
N ARG A 495 11.95 2.95 -6.45
CA ARG A 495 10.84 2.18 -5.88
C ARG A 495 10.32 2.83 -4.59
N GLY A 496 9.08 2.54 -4.24
CA GLY A 496 8.43 3.09 -3.05
C GLY A 496 7.37 4.13 -3.41
N ARG A 497 6.70 4.67 -2.40
CA ARG A 497 5.71 5.75 -2.55
C ARG A 497 6.36 7.10 -2.32
N HIS A 498 6.31 7.98 -3.32
CA HIS A 498 6.98 9.27 -3.24
C HIS A 498 6.06 10.44 -3.58
N TYR A 499 6.38 11.60 -2.99
CA TYR A 499 5.66 12.84 -3.26
C TYR A 499 6.63 13.98 -3.51
N PHE A 500 6.59 14.57 -4.70
CA PHE A 500 7.38 15.73 -5.08
C PHE A 500 6.45 16.92 -5.23
N LYS A 501 6.65 17.99 -4.46
CA LYS A 501 5.79 19.17 -4.52
C LYS A 501 6.59 20.45 -4.73
N ASN A 502 6.20 21.23 -5.73
CA ASN A 502 6.88 22.49 -6.10
C ASN A 502 8.39 22.31 -6.41
N CYS A 503 8.80 21.13 -6.89
CA CYS A 503 10.19 20.88 -7.26
C CYS A 503 10.49 21.32 -8.70
N LEU A 504 11.77 21.56 -9.00
CA LEU A 504 12.27 21.70 -10.37
C LEU A 504 13.11 20.46 -10.72
N ILE A 505 12.74 19.74 -11.77
CA ILE A 505 13.52 18.62 -12.28
C ILE A 505 13.95 18.94 -13.69
N GLN A 506 15.26 18.91 -13.96
CA GLN A 506 15.83 19.29 -15.25
C GLN A 506 16.74 18.21 -15.82
N GLY A 507 16.59 17.93 -17.11
CA GLY A 507 17.45 16.99 -17.82
C GLY A 507 17.17 16.91 -19.32
N THR A 508 17.61 15.81 -19.94
CA THR A 508 17.51 15.61 -21.40
C THR A 508 16.85 14.28 -21.75
N THR A 509 17.50 13.16 -21.44
CA THR A 509 17.05 11.81 -21.79
C THR A 509 16.72 11.03 -20.53
N ASP A 510 15.53 10.43 -20.50
CA ASP A 510 15.02 9.58 -19.40
C ASP A 510 15.23 10.20 -18.02
N PHE A 511 15.12 11.52 -17.93
CA PHE A 511 15.64 12.23 -16.77
C PHE A 511 14.77 12.08 -15.52
N ILE A 512 13.58 11.50 -15.66
CA ILE A 512 12.77 10.93 -14.57
C ILE A 512 12.45 9.47 -14.90
N PHE A 513 13.08 8.52 -14.23
CA PHE A 513 12.95 7.10 -14.57
C PHE A 513 12.90 6.22 -13.33
N GLY A 514 12.40 4.98 -13.49
CA GLY A 514 12.31 4.01 -12.40
C GLY A 514 10.92 3.37 -12.24
N MET A 515 10.66 2.79 -11.07
CA MET A 515 9.47 1.99 -10.76
C MET A 515 8.71 2.52 -9.52
N GLY A 516 8.93 3.79 -9.14
CA GLY A 516 8.21 4.46 -8.08
C GLY A 516 6.70 4.57 -8.31
N GLN A 517 5.96 4.63 -7.20
CA GLN A 517 4.54 5.00 -7.14
C GLN A 517 4.48 6.46 -6.66
N SER A 518 4.45 7.39 -7.62
CA SER A 518 4.86 8.76 -7.33
C SER A 518 3.90 9.80 -7.89
N ILE A 519 3.64 10.83 -7.08
CA ILE A 519 2.97 12.05 -7.52
C ILE A 519 3.99 13.20 -7.53
N TYR A 520 4.09 13.84 -8.69
CA TYR A 520 4.77 15.10 -8.91
C TYR A 520 3.69 16.18 -9.01
N GLU A 521 3.57 17.02 -7.99
CA GLU A 521 2.51 18.03 -7.90
C GLU A 521 3.09 19.44 -7.97
N LYS A 522 2.55 20.27 -8.89
CA LYS A 522 3.00 21.66 -9.09
C LYS A 522 4.50 21.79 -9.37
N CYS A 523 5.13 20.72 -9.84
CA CYS A 523 6.55 20.72 -10.21
C CYS A 523 6.76 21.40 -11.58
N THR A 524 7.94 21.99 -11.74
CA THR A 524 8.46 22.41 -13.05
C THR A 524 9.36 21.31 -13.59
N ILE A 525 9.07 20.86 -14.79
CA ILE A 525 9.79 19.80 -15.50
C ILE A 525 10.47 20.47 -16.70
N ALA A 526 11.78 20.64 -16.62
CA ALA A 526 12.55 21.46 -17.56
C ALA A 526 13.44 20.61 -18.46
N THR A 527 13.16 20.60 -19.77
CA THR A 527 14.08 19.99 -20.74
C THR A 527 15.18 20.97 -21.14
N ILE A 528 16.40 20.49 -21.30
CA ILE A 528 17.53 21.28 -21.85
C ILE A 528 18.16 20.63 -23.08
N SER A 529 17.39 19.77 -23.76
CA SER A 529 17.86 19.02 -24.94
C SER A 529 18.37 19.93 -26.04
N GLY A 530 17.83 21.15 -26.17
CA GLY A 530 18.27 22.14 -27.16
C GLY A 530 19.72 22.59 -26.99
N HIS A 531 20.25 22.57 -25.75
CA HIS A 531 21.66 22.91 -25.47
C HIS A 531 22.62 21.73 -25.70
N VAL A 532 22.09 20.53 -25.82
CA VAL A 532 22.86 19.30 -26.00
C VAL A 532 22.86 18.86 -27.46
N ASN A 533 21.67 18.67 -28.03
CA ASN A 533 21.50 18.32 -29.42
C ASN A 533 20.17 18.90 -29.93
N PRO A 534 20.17 20.06 -30.59
CA PRO A 534 18.94 20.72 -31.04
C PRO A 534 18.20 19.93 -32.14
N LYS A 535 18.84 18.93 -32.75
CA LYS A 535 18.24 18.09 -33.80
C LYS A 535 17.53 16.86 -33.24
N LEU A 536 17.81 16.44 -32.00
CA LEU A 536 17.23 15.26 -31.39
C LEU A 536 16.31 15.64 -30.23
N ALA A 537 15.15 14.99 -30.17
CA ALA A 537 14.25 15.13 -29.04
C ALA A 537 14.77 14.35 -27.82
N GLY A 538 14.62 14.95 -26.64
CA GLY A 538 14.81 14.28 -25.34
C GLY A 538 13.60 13.45 -24.91
N TYR A 539 13.67 12.91 -23.70
CA TYR A 539 12.61 12.13 -23.07
C TYR A 539 12.48 12.53 -21.60
N ILE A 540 11.29 12.97 -21.19
CA ILE A 540 11.05 13.35 -19.79
C ILE A 540 11.03 12.09 -18.92
N THR A 541 10.16 11.13 -19.24
CA THR A 541 9.99 9.93 -18.41
C THR A 541 10.43 8.64 -19.09
N ALA A 542 11.02 7.72 -18.32
CA ALA A 542 11.17 6.31 -18.69
C ALA A 542 10.66 5.40 -17.55
N GLN A 543 9.36 5.13 -17.55
CA GLN A 543 8.70 4.42 -16.44
C GLN A 543 8.80 2.89 -16.63
N GLY A 544 9.15 2.19 -15.55
CA GLY A 544 9.57 0.79 -15.54
C GLY A 544 8.57 -0.22 -14.99
N ARG A 545 7.26 0.07 -14.98
CA ARG A 545 6.24 -0.88 -14.53
C ARG A 545 6.25 -2.13 -15.41
N SER A 546 6.46 -3.28 -14.78
CA SER A 546 6.67 -4.57 -15.47
C SER A 546 5.51 -5.55 -15.31
N ASN A 547 4.52 -5.25 -14.46
CA ASN A 547 3.33 -6.07 -14.26
C ASN A 547 2.06 -5.20 -14.26
N PRO A 548 0.97 -5.61 -14.93
CA PRO A 548 -0.29 -4.85 -14.99
C PRO A 548 -0.99 -4.74 -13.63
N ASN A 549 -0.58 -5.52 -12.63
CA ASN A 549 -1.13 -5.50 -11.27
C ASN A 549 -0.27 -4.69 -10.28
N ASP A 550 0.88 -4.16 -10.69
CA ASP A 550 1.67 -3.30 -9.82
C ASP A 550 0.98 -1.94 -9.65
N ASP A 551 0.92 -1.42 -8.42
CA ASP A 551 0.31 -0.11 -8.14
C ASP A 551 1.20 1.08 -8.54
N ASN A 552 2.42 0.83 -9.02
CA ASN A 552 3.40 1.88 -9.35
C ASN A 552 3.10 2.64 -10.66
N GLY A 553 3.70 3.80 -10.83
CA GLY A 553 3.36 4.73 -11.90
C GLY A 553 3.78 6.16 -11.54
N PHE A 554 3.95 6.99 -12.56
CA PHE A 554 4.26 8.40 -12.37
C PHE A 554 3.05 9.26 -12.72
N VAL A 555 2.67 10.15 -11.81
CA VAL A 555 1.55 11.08 -12.00
C VAL A 555 2.07 12.50 -11.86
N PHE A 556 1.98 13.27 -12.93
CA PHE A 556 2.35 14.68 -13.01
C PHE A 556 1.08 15.52 -12.94
N LYS A 557 0.83 16.11 -11.78
CA LYS A 557 -0.40 16.84 -11.46
C LYS A 557 -0.12 18.33 -11.36
N ASP A 558 -0.85 19.12 -12.14
CA ASP A 558 -0.74 20.59 -12.13
C ASP A 558 0.71 21.07 -12.39
N CYS A 559 1.50 20.30 -13.16
CA CYS A 559 2.90 20.57 -13.48
C CYS A 559 3.09 21.52 -14.68
N LYS A 560 4.32 22.00 -14.87
CA LYS A 560 4.73 22.78 -16.04
C LYS A 560 5.87 22.08 -16.78
N VAL A 561 5.68 21.76 -18.05
CA VAL A 561 6.73 21.26 -18.94
C VAL A 561 7.28 22.41 -19.80
N VAL A 562 8.52 22.79 -19.53
CA VAL A 562 9.19 23.96 -20.12
C VAL A 562 10.60 23.60 -20.57
N GLY A 563 11.30 24.52 -21.22
CA GLY A 563 12.73 24.36 -21.49
C GLY A 563 13.14 24.73 -22.91
N THR A 564 14.22 24.10 -23.39
CA THR A 564 14.79 24.33 -24.72
C THR A 564 14.91 23.03 -25.52
N GLY A 565 14.82 23.15 -26.85
CA GLY A 565 14.82 22.00 -27.76
C GLY A 565 13.47 21.28 -27.81
N LYS A 566 13.51 20.02 -28.25
CA LYS A 566 12.32 19.16 -28.36
C LYS A 566 12.40 18.01 -27.37
N THR A 567 11.24 17.53 -26.91
CA THR A 567 11.15 16.39 -26.00
C THR A 567 9.86 15.61 -26.19
N TYR A 568 9.94 14.29 -25.98
CA TYR A 568 8.78 13.46 -25.67
C TYR A 568 8.41 13.59 -24.19
N LEU A 569 7.12 13.44 -23.88
CA LEU A 569 6.60 13.29 -22.52
C LEU A 569 7.14 12.02 -21.85
N GLY A 570 7.39 10.98 -22.64
CA GLY A 570 8.03 9.78 -22.13
C GLY A 570 8.17 8.65 -23.13
N ARG A 571 8.85 7.59 -22.68
CA ARG A 571 8.94 6.31 -23.36
C ARG A 571 8.83 5.12 -22.41
N ALA A 572 8.31 3.99 -22.91
CA ALA A 572 8.07 2.82 -22.08
C ALA A 572 9.37 2.01 -21.87
N TRP A 573 9.96 2.12 -20.69
CA TRP A 573 11.14 1.30 -20.35
C TRP A 573 10.77 -0.18 -20.19
N LYS A 574 9.56 -0.47 -19.68
CA LYS A 574 9.02 -1.81 -19.46
C LYS A 574 7.59 -1.94 -20.00
N GLY A 575 7.14 -3.18 -20.22
CA GLY A 575 5.93 -3.50 -21.00
C GLY A 575 4.59 -3.00 -20.44
N PHE A 576 4.52 -2.61 -19.17
CA PHE A 576 3.30 -2.09 -18.55
C PHE A 576 3.46 -0.65 -18.04
N ALA A 577 4.40 0.11 -18.64
CA ALA A 577 4.75 1.46 -18.24
C ALA A 577 3.50 2.34 -18.04
N ARG A 578 3.45 3.09 -16.94
CA ARG A 578 2.31 3.94 -16.59
C ARG A 578 2.74 5.35 -16.23
N VAL A 579 2.30 6.32 -17.02
CA VAL A 579 2.60 7.75 -16.86
C VAL A 579 1.35 8.57 -17.16
N ILE A 580 1.00 9.49 -16.25
CA ILE A 580 -0.20 10.32 -16.36
C ILE A 580 0.22 11.77 -16.21
N PHE A 581 -0.07 12.61 -17.20
CA PHE A 581 -0.05 14.06 -17.05
C PHE A 581 -1.49 14.55 -16.89
N TYR A 582 -1.77 15.17 -15.75
CA TYR A 582 -3.10 15.66 -15.38
C TYR A 582 -3.05 17.15 -15.06
N ARG A 583 -3.89 17.94 -15.74
CA ARG A 583 -3.99 19.41 -15.60
C ARG A 583 -2.65 20.14 -15.71
N SER A 584 -1.72 19.56 -16.44
CA SER A 584 -0.37 20.10 -16.61
C SER A 584 -0.32 21.05 -17.82
N SER A 585 0.65 21.96 -17.82
CA SER A 585 0.86 22.89 -18.94
C SER A 585 2.13 22.56 -19.72
N PHE A 586 2.04 22.51 -21.04
CA PHE A 586 3.15 22.18 -21.93
C PHE A 586 3.50 23.37 -22.81
N SER A 587 4.75 23.83 -22.74
CA SER A 587 5.30 24.73 -23.75
C SER A 587 5.53 24.00 -25.08
N SER A 588 5.91 24.74 -26.13
CA SER A 588 6.12 24.20 -27.49
C SER A 588 7.32 23.23 -27.63
N VAL A 589 7.97 22.88 -26.53
CA VAL A 589 9.07 21.90 -26.48
C VAL A 589 8.57 20.47 -26.66
N VAL A 590 7.31 20.18 -26.32
CA VAL A 590 6.73 18.84 -26.51
C VAL A 590 6.53 18.59 -28.01
N VAL A 591 7.02 17.45 -28.50
CA VAL A 591 6.83 17.05 -29.90
C VAL A 591 5.38 16.65 -30.17
N PRO A 592 4.85 16.83 -31.40
CA PRO A 592 3.45 16.54 -31.71
C PRO A 592 3.03 15.10 -31.40
N GLU A 593 3.92 14.13 -31.59
CA GLU A 593 3.71 12.70 -31.29
C GLU A 593 3.48 12.45 -29.79
N GLY A 594 4.04 13.31 -28.93
CA GLY A 594 3.93 13.27 -27.47
C GLY A 594 4.74 12.15 -26.81
N TRP A 595 4.60 10.92 -27.29
CA TRP A 595 5.14 9.72 -26.64
C TRP A 595 5.88 8.80 -27.60
N ASN A 596 6.72 7.91 -27.05
CA ASN A 596 7.44 6.90 -27.82
C ASN A 596 7.27 5.51 -27.15
N ALA A 597 6.90 4.49 -27.92
CA ALA A 597 6.64 3.15 -27.39
C ALA A 597 7.92 2.42 -26.94
N TRP A 598 9.07 2.72 -27.53
CA TRP A 598 10.37 2.10 -27.26
C TRP A 598 10.31 0.57 -27.14
N ASN A 599 10.48 0.01 -25.94
CA ASN A 599 10.49 -1.44 -25.73
C ASN A 599 9.09 -2.08 -25.78
N ALA A 600 8.03 -1.26 -25.78
CA ALA A 600 6.65 -1.70 -25.91
C ALA A 600 6.12 -1.56 -27.36
N ALA A 601 6.98 -1.32 -28.34
CA ALA A 601 6.57 -1.26 -29.75
C ALA A 601 5.91 -2.60 -30.17
N GLY A 602 4.69 -2.53 -30.72
CA GLY A 602 3.85 -3.69 -31.03
C GLY A 602 3.05 -4.25 -29.84
N HIS A 603 3.20 -3.66 -28.66
CA HIS A 603 2.49 -4.01 -27.42
C HIS A 603 1.98 -2.75 -26.68
N GLU A 604 1.67 -1.69 -27.44
CA GLU A 604 1.22 -0.41 -26.89
C GLU A 604 -0.16 -0.50 -26.23
N ASP A 605 -0.87 -1.61 -26.45
CA ASP A 605 -2.10 -1.93 -25.75
C ASP A 605 -1.88 -2.10 -24.23
N GLN A 606 -0.69 -2.53 -23.80
CA GLN A 606 -0.34 -2.86 -22.41
C GLN A 606 0.15 -1.66 -21.57
N ILE A 607 0.63 -0.59 -22.22
CA ILE A 607 1.10 0.62 -21.53
C ILE A 607 -0.05 1.58 -21.26
N THR A 608 0.11 2.42 -20.25
CA THR A 608 -0.89 3.42 -19.82
C THR A 608 -0.28 4.80 -19.81
N PHE A 609 -0.25 5.46 -20.97
CA PHE A 609 0.16 6.85 -21.11
C PHE A 609 -1.06 7.73 -21.35
N VAL A 610 -1.21 8.76 -20.53
CA VAL A 610 -2.43 9.58 -20.46
C VAL A 610 -2.06 11.06 -20.36
N GLU A 611 -2.75 11.88 -21.13
CA GLU A 611 -2.77 13.34 -21.03
C GLU A 611 -4.23 13.75 -20.80
N GLU A 612 -4.53 14.38 -19.66
CA GLU A 612 -5.92 14.77 -19.35
C GLU A 612 -5.97 16.18 -18.74
N GLY A 613 -6.87 17.02 -19.24
CA GLY A 613 -6.94 18.43 -18.88
C GLY A 613 -5.67 19.25 -19.12
N CYS A 614 -4.72 18.77 -19.94
CA CYS A 614 -3.46 19.47 -20.20
C CYS A 614 -3.66 20.67 -21.15
N ARG A 615 -2.84 21.72 -20.98
CA ARG A 615 -2.98 22.99 -21.71
C ARG A 615 -1.66 23.56 -22.22
N GLY A 616 -1.72 24.55 -23.11
CA GLY A 616 -0.56 25.26 -23.63
C GLY A 616 -0.14 24.79 -25.03
N PRO A 617 0.84 25.45 -25.65
CA PRO A 617 1.17 25.22 -27.07
C PRO A 617 1.72 23.80 -27.37
N GLY A 618 2.22 23.07 -26.38
CA GLY A 618 2.65 21.68 -26.53
C GLY A 618 1.56 20.64 -26.26
N SER A 619 0.35 21.05 -25.87
CA SER A 619 -0.74 20.13 -25.50
C SER A 619 -1.72 19.85 -26.65
N ASP A 620 -1.43 20.28 -27.87
CA ASP A 620 -2.23 19.86 -29.03
C ASP A 620 -2.07 18.35 -29.24
N THR A 621 -3.19 17.63 -29.15
CA THR A 621 -3.23 16.18 -29.27
C THR A 621 -3.56 15.68 -30.68
N SER A 622 -3.81 16.58 -31.65
CA SER A 622 -4.22 16.25 -33.03
C SER A 622 -3.25 15.32 -33.78
N ARG A 623 -1.98 15.31 -33.36
CA ARG A 623 -0.89 14.50 -33.93
C ARG A 623 -0.24 13.54 -32.94
N ARG A 624 -0.88 13.28 -31.80
CA ARG A 624 -0.39 12.29 -30.84
C ARG A 624 -0.40 10.90 -31.48
N VAL A 625 0.52 10.07 -31.02
CA VAL A 625 0.47 8.63 -31.30
C VAL A 625 -0.91 8.07 -30.92
N GLU A 626 -1.45 7.18 -31.76
CA GLU A 626 -2.85 6.72 -31.64
C GLU A 626 -3.14 5.92 -30.36
N TRP A 627 -2.10 5.35 -29.75
CA TRP A 627 -2.22 4.47 -28.58
C TRP A 627 -2.23 5.21 -27.23
N VAL A 628 -2.22 6.55 -27.21
CA VAL A 628 -2.46 7.32 -25.98
C VAL A 628 -3.82 6.94 -25.40
N LYS A 629 -3.85 6.61 -24.11
CA LYS A 629 -5.07 6.13 -23.45
C LYS A 629 -5.92 7.32 -22.98
N LYS A 630 -7.24 7.16 -23.10
CA LYS A 630 -8.23 7.93 -22.36
C LYS A 630 -8.69 7.12 -21.17
N MET A 631 -8.90 7.78 -20.02
CA MET A 631 -9.37 7.13 -18.80
C MET A 631 -10.77 7.60 -18.44
N SER A 632 -11.51 6.81 -17.67
CA SER A 632 -12.73 7.31 -17.02
C SER A 632 -12.37 8.32 -15.93
N ASP A 633 -13.29 9.24 -15.66
CA ASP A 633 -13.11 10.26 -14.61
C ASP A 633 -12.82 9.61 -13.25
N GLU A 634 -13.44 8.48 -12.93
CA GLU A 634 -13.25 7.76 -11.67
C GLU A 634 -11.83 7.20 -11.53
N ALA A 635 -11.31 6.57 -12.60
CA ALA A 635 -9.95 6.03 -12.62
C ALA A 635 -8.93 7.16 -12.50
N LEU A 636 -9.17 8.27 -13.22
CA LEU A 636 -8.32 9.44 -13.19
C LEU A 636 -8.32 10.11 -11.80
N GLN A 637 -9.48 10.29 -11.17
CA GLN A 637 -9.58 10.83 -9.81
C GLN A 637 -8.81 9.96 -8.82
N THR A 638 -8.91 8.64 -8.94
CA THR A 638 -8.21 7.70 -8.07
C THR A 638 -6.68 7.84 -8.20
N LEU A 639 -6.17 7.87 -9.44
CA LEU A 639 -4.74 7.92 -9.73
C LEU A 639 -4.12 9.30 -9.49
N THR A 640 -4.90 10.37 -9.58
CA THR A 640 -4.43 11.76 -9.38
C THR A 640 -4.70 12.30 -7.98
N SER A 641 -5.39 11.54 -7.14
CA SER A 641 -5.56 11.82 -5.72
C SER A 641 -4.34 11.37 -4.92
N ILE A 642 -4.14 11.96 -3.75
CA ILE A 642 -3.09 11.56 -2.81
C ILE A 642 -3.26 10.11 -2.33
N SER A 643 -4.45 9.52 -2.47
CA SER A 643 -4.70 8.11 -2.24
C SER A 643 -3.91 7.19 -3.16
N PHE A 644 -3.53 7.64 -4.36
CA PHE A 644 -2.69 6.86 -5.27
C PHE A 644 -1.34 6.50 -4.63
N ILE A 645 -0.84 7.29 -3.68
CA ILE A 645 0.40 7.01 -2.95
C ILE A 645 0.15 6.69 -1.47
N ASP A 646 -1.07 6.30 -1.11
CA ASP A 646 -1.54 6.16 0.28
C ASP A 646 -1.24 7.39 1.16
N GLY A 647 -1.16 8.59 0.58
CA GLY A 647 -0.65 9.78 1.26
C GLY A 647 -1.49 10.26 2.43
N GLY A 648 -2.78 9.88 2.46
CA GLY A 648 -3.69 10.09 3.59
C GLY A 648 -3.12 9.57 4.93
N ASP A 649 -2.28 8.55 4.89
CA ASP A 649 -1.69 7.95 6.10
C ASP A 649 -0.35 8.57 6.50
N TRP A 650 0.51 8.92 5.55
CA TRP A 650 1.91 9.27 5.85
C TRP A 650 2.27 10.74 5.63
N LEU A 651 1.62 11.43 4.68
CA LEU A 651 1.90 12.85 4.43
C LEU A 651 1.32 13.74 5.55
N HIS A 652 0.15 13.39 6.09
CA HIS A 652 -0.45 14.10 7.23
C HIS A 652 0.34 13.98 8.53
N ASN A 653 1.25 13.00 8.62
CA ASN A 653 2.05 12.71 9.81
C ASN A 653 3.49 13.20 9.70
N LEU A 654 3.81 13.96 8.63
CA LEU A 654 5.11 14.60 8.50
C LEU A 654 5.24 15.74 9.54
N PRO A 655 6.45 16.01 10.07
CA PRO A 655 6.73 17.07 11.05
C PRO A 655 6.73 18.47 10.39
N LEU A 656 5.80 18.70 9.47
CA LEU A 656 5.82 19.79 8.52
C LEU A 656 4.68 20.78 8.78
N ASN A 657 5.02 21.95 9.32
CA ASN A 657 4.23 23.18 9.12
C ASN A 657 4.57 23.78 7.73
N VAL A 658 4.53 22.97 6.67
CA VAL A 658 5.18 23.31 5.36
C VAL A 658 4.32 24.16 4.44
N LEU A 659 3.08 24.44 4.80
CA LEU A 659 2.24 25.37 4.08
C LEU A 659 1.76 26.42 5.07
N GLY A 660 2.38 27.60 5.07
CA GLY A 660 1.70 28.81 5.53
C GLY A 660 0.59 29.20 4.56
N GLU A 661 -0.32 28.28 4.23
CA GLU A 661 -1.54 28.51 3.46
C GLU A 661 -2.75 27.90 4.21
N PRO A 662 -3.94 28.53 4.11
CA PRO A 662 -5.06 28.31 5.03
C PRO A 662 -5.78 26.98 4.78
N GLU A 663 -6.65 26.65 5.74
CA GLU A 663 -7.59 25.52 5.94
C GLU A 663 -8.32 24.84 4.75
N ASP A 664 -7.91 24.93 3.48
CA ASP A 664 -8.71 24.44 2.35
C ASP A 664 -8.41 22.98 1.90
N LEU A 665 -7.93 22.11 2.79
CA LEU A 665 -7.86 20.66 2.55
C LEU A 665 -8.87 19.86 3.38
N VAL A 666 -9.90 20.52 3.89
CA VAL A 666 -11.06 19.88 4.51
C VAL A 666 -12.32 20.41 3.85
N HIS A 667 -12.64 19.89 2.66
CA HIS A 667 -14.01 19.63 2.21
C HIS A 667 -14.01 18.59 1.09
#